data_AF-M7WQ88-F1
#
_entry.id   AF-M7WQ88-F1
#
_cell.length_a   1.000
_cell.length_b   1.000
_cell.length_c   1.000
_cell.angle_alpha   90.00
_cell.angle_beta   90.00
_cell.angle_gamma   90.00
#
_symmetry.space_group_name_H-M   'P 1'
#
loop_
_entity.id
_entity.type
_entity.pdbx_description
1 polymer ?
#
loop_
_entity_poly.entity_id
_entity_poly.type
_entity_poly.pdbx_seq_one_letter_code
_entity_poly.pdbx_strand_id
1 'polypeptide(L)'
;MKEGKNAADPLNSLLCAVHAERLAQLHTILSAAAFLSALVLGISLHYHKIVRNQYYGYPDEWFPSVSATIGDWFPERNVFHLLIALTSGPRFLLMLLTFLIHRVQRPTSSLPSVLAVVAALRTLLCGGWVYVTSSDHADAHDACMVLYIVSNLPYMILQTLLTPNTPAARPAKTARRLLGTSFFATLVPLVYFYLRHKSDRIAGAYSIYALFEWTLIVLDISFDSISILDFVAPTSVASGNEAVVSPSIELAAQVASAQTTASESNGVYLAPADPTAEAQEPGAVIKALRKMDMASRGAGGWAAEVYLAFLFWTNLTAIGPMIFYSSVWAMGLSGDEVALFCIISPIVLSLPIPFLSNFLLNSPTSGDLGLLVGVASRYLEGEGAERLRAAAFGVGLAAIARVASWWEVRKDPARLEGRAIVFLLGLVLSVLVKFANYSLNPLWPFMRSSSNPKEENGGWNGIGLAVGVWAWCEVALRRRRGRTAVVPSASPVNSATQGWMASIASIVGFGSLFFLLHFLYTDSGTTIAWSWNGYPSTGPFAFPHGAITIAALSAGILVASTPRYLAFARSSMAFTVACASAAALYASDSWPSFLPGCLLGMYAVSLFPSFLSSILAASTSSPGIPFALAFFYYAVLELASTWTVAYAFVPAGWLLRERTDIVLGWTMAGVGIGLLPLRRLAASQASSSAPTRSRRTSYLHITLLLISLASVFSIIHHRSFFQPGVPHHAEERLLTAGIWTVHFGLDGYMWESSRRIAQFFKEAEVDVVAMLETDDHRVVGGNRDITQYIAHSLNMPYVDIGPGPQKNTWGAALISKFPILRSSHHLLPSPNGELAPAIYATLDVYGTEVDVVVAHNGQEEDPLDRELQSKELGRLMRESWPKPTVFLGYLVTTPHAERPAPYKLVVEDGRMLDISPKDLDRWCQYILYRGLHRVGYARLSRGSDPSVTDSEAQLGKFVVPLPRSTGSSYTRSAEAAKAAFALQQEQRNSTFTEEAEKGEEKNKEVLRIPPIPLEDYVSHLHQSPAPVDSDATVWTPERYMPPSLRFPAQFYEGNAGGHRYIVLTGEKGGEGPNYMMDPEEKEWRRLWEIDELERLASTGECGVQ
;
A
#
# COMPACT_ATOMS: atom_id res chain seq x y z
N MET A 1 -5.95 -72.55 44.64
CA MET A 1 -4.87 -72.72 45.64
C MET A 1 -3.54 -72.60 44.92
N LYS A 2 -2.61 -71.81 45.49
CA LYS A 2 -1.32 -71.27 44.98
C LYS A 2 -1.44 -69.79 44.64
N GLU A 3 -0.54 -68.92 45.03
CA GLU A 3 0.49 -68.88 46.07
C GLU A 3 0.88 -67.38 46.11
N GLY A 4 1.15 -66.85 47.30
CA GLY A 4 1.33 -65.41 47.48
C GLY A 4 2.60 -64.83 46.86
N LYS A 5 2.67 -63.49 46.82
CA LYS A 5 3.90 -62.74 47.03
C LYS A 5 3.59 -61.27 47.35
N ASN A 6 3.83 -60.97 48.62
CA ASN A 6 4.52 -59.80 49.17
C ASN A 6 4.08 -58.40 48.75
N ALA A 7 3.61 -57.69 49.78
CA ALA A 7 3.72 -56.25 49.93
C ALA A 7 5.15 -55.75 49.64
N ALA A 8 5.24 -54.69 48.84
CA ALA A 8 6.38 -53.79 48.75
C ALA A 8 5.84 -52.34 48.60
N ASP A 9 6.04 -51.59 49.68
CA ASP A 9 6.24 -50.13 49.87
C ASP A 9 5.37 -49.06 49.17
N PRO A 10 4.83 -48.08 49.95
CA PRO A 10 4.25 -46.84 49.44
C PRO A 10 5.35 -45.78 49.19
N LEU A 11 6.29 -46.05 48.28
CA LEU A 11 7.41 -45.12 47.98
C LEU A 11 7.26 -44.33 46.67
N ASN A 12 6.32 -44.68 45.79
CA ASN A 12 6.30 -44.13 44.42
C ASN A 12 5.47 -42.84 44.23
N SER A 13 4.53 -42.51 45.12
CA SER A 13 3.70 -41.29 44.96
C SER A 13 4.42 -40.00 45.36
N LEU A 14 5.46 -40.07 46.19
CA LEU A 14 6.24 -38.89 46.63
C LEU A 14 7.31 -38.46 45.62
N LEU A 15 7.79 -39.39 44.78
CA LEU A 15 8.87 -39.13 43.84
C LEU A 15 8.46 -38.08 42.80
N CYS A 16 7.27 -38.17 42.19
CA CYS A 16 6.90 -37.31 41.06
C CYS A 16 6.66 -35.83 41.42
N ALA A 17 6.12 -35.52 42.61
CA ALA A 17 5.95 -34.14 43.08
C ALA A 17 7.31 -33.46 43.33
N VAL A 18 8.28 -34.21 43.89
CA VAL A 18 9.66 -33.75 44.12
C VAL A 18 10.38 -33.41 42.81
N HIS A 19 10.00 -33.99 41.66
CA HIS A 19 10.58 -33.66 40.35
C HIS A 19 10.03 -32.36 39.74
N ALA A 20 8.74 -32.05 39.94
CA ALA A 20 8.14 -30.80 39.44
C ALA A 20 8.63 -29.57 40.22
N GLU A 21 8.81 -29.71 41.53
CA GLU A 21 9.42 -28.68 42.38
C GLU A 21 10.88 -28.42 41.96
N ARG A 22 11.68 -29.48 41.80
CA ARG A 22 13.07 -29.39 41.31
C ARG A 22 13.17 -28.77 39.91
N LEU A 23 12.18 -29.02 39.05
CA LEU A 23 12.12 -28.42 37.72
C LEU A 23 11.86 -26.89 37.80
N ALA A 24 10.95 -26.47 38.68
CA ALA A 24 10.68 -25.05 38.93
C ALA A 24 11.90 -24.34 39.56
N GLN A 25 12.60 -25.02 40.47
CA GLN A 25 13.87 -24.54 41.04
C GLN A 25 14.95 -24.43 39.95
N LEU A 26 15.11 -25.45 39.09
CA LEU A 26 16.09 -25.47 38.01
C LEU A 26 15.86 -24.32 37.02
N HIS A 27 14.62 -24.11 36.58
CA HIS A 27 14.26 -22.96 35.72
C HIS A 27 14.64 -21.62 36.37
N THR A 28 14.28 -21.45 37.64
CA THR A 28 14.52 -20.21 38.39
C THR A 28 16.02 -19.94 38.56
N ILE A 29 16.80 -20.97 38.93
CA ILE A 29 18.25 -20.86 39.12
C ILE A 29 18.95 -20.54 37.80
N LEU A 30 18.61 -21.25 36.70
CA LEU A 30 19.23 -21.01 35.40
C LEU A 30 18.90 -19.62 34.85
N SER A 31 17.64 -19.18 35.01
CA SER A 31 17.22 -17.82 34.60
C SER A 31 17.96 -16.74 35.39
N ALA A 32 18.04 -16.88 36.72
CA ALA A 32 18.74 -15.93 37.58
C ALA A 32 20.26 -15.94 37.30
N ALA A 33 20.86 -17.12 37.11
CA ALA A 33 22.26 -17.26 36.78
C ALA A 33 22.61 -16.63 35.43
N ALA A 34 21.74 -16.73 34.43
CA ALA A 34 21.93 -16.09 33.13
C ALA A 34 22.09 -14.57 33.29
N PHE A 35 21.09 -13.90 33.88
CA PHE A 35 21.10 -12.45 34.04
C PHE A 35 22.19 -11.96 34.99
N LEU A 36 22.46 -12.67 36.08
CA LEU A 36 23.51 -12.30 37.04
C LEU A 36 24.91 -12.45 36.44
N SER A 37 25.17 -13.56 35.73
CA SER A 37 26.47 -13.77 35.08
C SER A 37 26.74 -12.74 33.98
N ALA A 38 25.72 -12.38 33.19
CA ALA A 38 25.82 -11.33 32.19
C ALA A 38 26.18 -9.98 32.83
N LEU A 39 25.51 -9.60 33.93
CA LEU A 39 25.78 -8.35 34.65
C LEU A 39 27.18 -8.32 35.27
N VAL A 40 27.60 -9.40 35.95
CA VAL A 40 28.92 -9.49 36.58
C VAL A 40 30.04 -9.47 35.54
N LEU A 41 29.91 -10.22 34.46
CA LEU A 41 30.89 -10.24 33.37
C LEU A 41 30.92 -8.91 32.61
N GLY A 42 29.76 -8.32 32.31
CA GLY A 42 29.67 -7.01 31.65
C GLY A 42 30.31 -5.90 32.48
N ILE A 43 30.04 -5.84 33.79
CA ILE A 43 30.66 -4.84 34.68
C ILE A 43 32.16 -5.10 34.85
N SER A 44 32.62 -6.35 34.89
CA SER A 44 34.05 -6.65 35.09
C SER A 44 34.91 -6.47 33.84
N LEU A 45 34.36 -6.71 32.64
CA LEU A 45 35.12 -6.70 31.38
C LEU A 45 34.85 -5.45 30.54
N HIS A 46 33.61 -4.96 30.49
CA HIS A 46 33.18 -3.96 29.52
C HIS A 46 32.42 -2.77 30.12
N TYR A 47 32.64 -2.45 31.40
CA TYR A 47 31.91 -1.40 32.15
C TYR A 47 31.65 -0.10 31.37
N HIS A 48 32.71 0.57 30.89
CA HIS A 48 32.57 1.84 30.17
C HIS A 48 31.83 1.72 28.84
N LYS A 49 31.78 0.52 28.24
CA LYS A 49 31.10 0.27 26.97
C LYS A 49 29.60 0.02 27.16
N ILE A 50 29.22 -0.75 28.18
CA ILE A 50 27.82 -1.13 28.44
C ILE A 50 27.01 -0.04 29.17
N VAL A 51 27.69 0.91 29.80
CA VAL A 51 27.06 2.04 30.50
C VAL A 51 26.83 3.25 29.56
N ARG A 52 27.28 3.17 28.31
CA ARG A 52 27.16 4.26 27.33
C ARG A 52 25.80 4.24 26.64
N ASN A 53 25.17 5.40 26.49
CA ASN A 53 23.99 5.60 25.64
C ASN A 53 24.34 6.42 24.38
N GLN A 54 23.33 6.83 23.60
CA GLN A 54 23.51 7.58 22.34
C GLN A 54 24.13 8.98 22.52
N TYR A 55 24.02 9.57 23.72
CA TYR A 55 24.39 10.96 24.01
C TYR A 55 25.49 11.09 25.08
N TYR A 56 25.47 10.25 26.11
CA TYR A 56 26.32 10.31 27.30
C TYR A 56 26.98 8.95 27.60
N GLY A 57 28.06 8.99 28.37
CA GLY A 57 28.74 7.82 28.90
C GLY A 57 29.26 8.11 30.32
N TYR A 58 30.12 7.24 30.84
CA TYR A 58 30.74 7.48 32.14
C TYR A 58 31.52 8.80 32.17
N PRO A 59 31.36 9.67 33.19
CA PRO A 59 30.75 9.42 34.51
C PRO A 59 29.26 9.78 34.64
N ASP A 60 28.64 10.39 33.63
CA ASP A 60 27.25 10.84 33.68
C ASP A 60 26.28 9.66 33.75
N GLU A 61 26.58 8.62 32.98
CA GLU A 61 25.94 7.32 33.09
C GLU A 61 26.84 6.36 33.88
N TRP A 62 26.25 5.60 34.79
CA TRP A 62 26.97 4.77 35.77
C TRP A 62 26.39 3.37 35.95
N PHE A 63 25.20 3.06 35.40
CA PHE A 63 24.60 1.73 35.45
C PHE A 63 24.10 1.25 34.07
N PRO A 64 24.40 0.01 33.65
CA PRO A 64 24.10 -0.47 32.30
C PRO A 64 22.67 -0.99 32.14
N SER A 65 22.06 -0.79 30.97
CA SER A 65 20.76 -1.39 30.64
C SER A 65 20.85 -2.91 30.42
N VAL A 66 19.73 -3.61 30.54
CA VAL A 66 19.65 -5.06 30.34
C VAL A 66 20.08 -5.40 28.91
N SER A 67 19.52 -4.71 27.91
CA SER A 67 19.85 -4.97 26.49
C SER A 67 21.34 -4.78 26.16
N ALA A 68 21.97 -3.72 26.67
CA ALA A 68 23.41 -3.48 26.47
C ALA A 68 24.27 -4.56 27.14
N THR A 69 23.84 -5.05 28.30
CA THR A 69 24.56 -6.05 29.08
C THR A 69 24.53 -7.44 28.44
N ILE A 70 23.42 -7.81 27.78
CA ILE A 70 23.25 -9.16 27.22
C ILE A 70 23.60 -9.25 25.73
N GLY A 71 23.59 -8.14 24.99
CA GLY A 71 23.57 -8.16 23.53
C GLY A 71 24.87 -7.80 22.81
N ASP A 72 25.76 -7.03 23.45
CA ASP A 72 26.75 -6.26 22.68
C ASP A 72 28.16 -6.86 22.65
N TRP A 73 28.59 -7.60 23.68
CA TRP A 73 30.00 -7.95 23.83
C TRP A 73 30.26 -9.42 24.20
N PHE A 74 31.39 -9.94 23.70
CA PHE A 74 31.96 -11.25 24.07
C PHE A 74 32.88 -11.06 25.29
N PRO A 75 32.87 -11.96 26.31
CA PRO A 75 32.20 -13.26 26.37
C PRO A 75 30.80 -13.28 27.02
N GLU A 76 30.36 -12.21 27.67
CA GLU A 76 29.13 -12.14 28.48
C GLU A 76 27.87 -12.54 27.70
N ARG A 77 27.75 -12.11 26.43
CA ARG A 77 26.66 -12.50 25.52
C ARG A 77 26.56 -14.01 25.36
N ASN A 78 27.68 -14.69 25.18
CA ASN A 78 27.70 -16.14 24.91
C ASN A 78 27.34 -16.94 26.16
N VAL A 79 27.83 -16.51 27.33
CA VAL A 79 27.47 -17.11 28.61
C VAL A 79 25.98 -16.95 28.88
N PHE A 80 25.43 -15.76 28.62
CA PHE A 80 24.01 -15.47 28.74
C PHE A 80 23.16 -16.35 27.80
N HIS A 81 23.51 -16.39 26.52
CA HIS A 81 22.80 -17.20 25.52
C HIS A 81 22.82 -18.69 25.86
N LEU A 82 23.96 -19.22 26.31
CA LEU A 82 24.07 -20.62 26.72
C LEU A 82 23.13 -20.94 27.90
N LEU A 83 23.13 -20.09 28.93
CA LEU A 83 22.29 -20.29 30.12
C LEU A 83 20.79 -20.14 29.81
N ILE A 84 20.42 -19.19 28.94
CA ILE A 84 19.03 -19.05 28.46
C ILE A 84 18.63 -20.25 27.58
N ALA A 85 19.52 -20.76 26.72
CA ALA A 85 19.27 -21.98 25.96
C ALA A 85 18.97 -23.16 26.88
N LEU A 86 19.76 -23.35 27.94
CA LEU A 86 19.55 -24.38 28.96
C LEU A 86 18.25 -24.16 29.75
N THR A 87 17.81 -22.91 29.93
CA THR A 87 16.54 -22.56 30.60
C THR A 87 15.30 -22.93 29.78
N SER A 88 15.41 -22.95 28.45
CA SER A 88 14.27 -23.16 27.54
C SER A 88 13.56 -24.51 27.76
N GLY A 89 14.31 -25.60 27.93
CA GLY A 89 13.76 -26.93 28.19
C GLY A 89 12.90 -26.97 29.46
N PRO A 90 13.45 -26.62 30.63
CA PRO A 90 12.68 -26.48 31.88
C PRO A 90 11.46 -25.56 31.75
N ARG A 91 11.58 -24.46 31.00
CA ARG A 91 10.48 -23.51 30.77
C ARG A 91 9.28 -24.15 30.05
N PHE A 92 9.52 -24.82 28.93
CA PHE A 92 8.45 -25.46 28.17
C PHE A 92 7.81 -26.62 28.95
N LEU A 93 8.61 -27.35 29.73
CA LEU A 93 8.11 -28.44 30.57
C LEU A 93 7.23 -27.92 31.73
N LEU A 94 7.63 -26.82 32.37
CA LEU A 94 6.80 -26.16 33.39
C LEU A 94 5.46 -25.67 32.81
N MET A 95 5.49 -25.04 31.63
CA MET A 95 4.27 -24.61 30.95
C MET A 95 3.33 -25.79 30.67
N LEU A 96 3.86 -26.92 30.21
CA LEU A 96 3.08 -28.13 29.98
C LEU A 96 2.47 -28.67 31.28
N LEU A 97 3.25 -28.75 32.35
CA LEU A 97 2.77 -29.20 33.67
C LEU A 97 1.67 -28.28 34.22
N THR A 98 1.87 -26.97 34.17
CA THR A 98 0.87 -25.97 34.57
C THR A 98 -0.41 -26.08 33.75
N PHE A 99 -0.29 -26.28 32.44
CA PHE A 99 -1.44 -26.52 31.56
C PHE A 99 -2.21 -27.77 31.96
N LEU A 100 -1.51 -28.90 32.15
CA LEU A 100 -2.11 -30.18 32.52
C LEU A 100 -2.84 -30.09 33.88
N ILE A 101 -2.20 -29.50 34.89
CA ILE A 101 -2.77 -29.35 36.23
C ILE A 101 -4.04 -28.50 36.20
N HIS A 102 -4.01 -27.34 35.54
CA HIS A 102 -5.19 -26.48 35.45
C HIS A 102 -6.29 -27.07 34.56
N ARG A 103 -5.93 -27.86 33.55
CA ARG A 103 -6.89 -28.58 32.70
C ARG A 103 -7.61 -29.68 33.45
N VAL A 104 -6.90 -30.40 34.33
CA VAL A 104 -7.47 -31.41 35.25
C VAL A 104 -8.38 -30.75 36.28
N GLN A 105 -7.94 -29.64 36.89
CA GLN A 105 -8.74 -28.90 37.88
C GLN A 105 -9.99 -28.24 37.27
N ARG A 106 -9.98 -27.90 35.96
CA ARG A 106 -11.08 -27.21 35.28
C ARG A 106 -11.32 -27.75 33.85
N PRO A 107 -11.87 -28.97 33.70
CA PRO A 107 -12.00 -29.64 32.39
C PRO A 107 -12.92 -28.91 31.40
N THR A 108 -13.89 -28.15 31.91
CA THR A 108 -14.89 -27.42 31.11
C THR A 108 -14.50 -25.97 30.77
N SER A 109 -13.31 -25.53 31.19
CA SER A 109 -12.79 -24.17 30.98
C SER A 109 -11.78 -24.13 29.83
N SER A 110 -11.87 -23.11 28.97
CA SER A 110 -10.85 -22.82 27.95
C SER A 110 -9.66 -22.02 28.50
N LEU A 111 -9.76 -21.48 29.73
CA LEU A 111 -8.72 -20.64 30.33
C LEU A 111 -7.34 -21.31 30.44
N PRO A 112 -7.22 -22.62 30.80
CA PRO A 112 -5.92 -23.29 30.79
C PRO A 112 -5.28 -23.32 29.39
N SER A 113 -6.08 -23.54 28.34
CA SER A 113 -5.59 -23.51 26.95
C SER A 113 -5.16 -22.11 26.52
N VAL A 114 -5.88 -21.06 26.93
CA VAL A 114 -5.50 -19.67 26.67
C VAL A 114 -4.19 -19.32 27.40
N LEU A 115 -4.07 -19.71 28.67
CA LEU A 115 -2.83 -19.54 29.44
C LEU A 115 -1.64 -20.23 28.74
N ALA A 116 -1.81 -21.47 28.27
CA ALA A 116 -0.75 -22.19 27.57
C ALA A 116 -0.30 -21.49 26.29
N VAL A 117 -1.23 -20.98 25.49
CA VAL A 117 -0.93 -20.21 24.27
C VAL A 117 -0.20 -18.91 24.62
N VAL A 118 -0.67 -18.17 25.62
CA VAL A 118 -0.04 -16.92 26.07
C VAL A 118 1.36 -17.20 26.62
N ALA A 119 1.54 -18.27 27.40
CA ALA A 119 2.83 -18.67 27.95
C ALA A 119 3.82 -19.09 26.86
N ALA A 120 3.35 -19.80 25.81
CA ALA A 120 4.17 -20.18 24.67
C ALA A 120 4.60 -18.95 23.87
N LEU A 121 3.65 -18.06 23.55
CA LEU A 121 3.93 -16.80 22.86
C LEU A 121 4.93 -15.94 23.65
N ARG A 122 4.69 -15.73 24.95
CA ARG A 122 5.61 -15.03 25.85
C ARG A 122 7.02 -15.64 25.81
N THR A 123 7.12 -16.97 25.87
CA THR A 123 8.43 -17.66 25.86
C THR A 123 9.15 -17.51 24.52
N LEU A 124 8.44 -17.56 23.40
CA LEU A 124 9.03 -17.33 22.06
C LEU A 124 9.47 -15.88 21.88
N LEU A 125 8.67 -14.91 22.32
CA LEU A 125 9.03 -13.49 22.28
C LEU A 125 10.25 -13.20 23.14
N CYS A 126 10.39 -13.88 24.30
CA CYS A 126 11.60 -13.85 25.12
C CYS A 126 12.83 -14.30 24.35
N GLY A 127 12.74 -15.46 23.68
CA GLY A 127 13.80 -15.92 22.78
C GLY A 127 14.11 -14.92 21.66
N GLY A 128 13.06 -14.29 21.11
CA GLY A 128 13.18 -13.25 20.08
C GLY A 128 14.10 -12.10 20.49
N TRP A 129 13.81 -11.42 21.61
CA TRP A 129 14.63 -10.26 22.02
C TRP A 129 15.96 -10.65 22.68
N VAL A 130 16.09 -11.87 23.20
CA VAL A 130 17.36 -12.36 23.76
C VAL A 130 18.35 -12.73 22.65
N TYR A 131 17.93 -13.48 21.63
CA TYR A 131 18.85 -13.95 20.58
C TYR A 131 19.03 -12.95 19.43
N VAL A 132 18.00 -12.13 19.14
CA VAL A 132 18.12 -10.99 18.23
C VAL A 132 18.50 -9.79 19.06
N THR A 133 19.78 -9.44 19.08
CA THR A 133 20.29 -8.34 19.92
C THR A 133 19.97 -6.99 19.30
N SER A 134 19.95 -5.95 20.13
CA SER A 134 19.75 -4.56 19.69
C SER A 134 20.84 -4.08 18.71
N SER A 135 22.03 -4.69 18.77
CA SER A 135 23.14 -4.47 17.85
C SER A 135 22.97 -5.14 16.49
N ASP A 136 22.29 -6.30 16.44
CA ASP A 136 22.11 -7.07 15.19
C ASP A 136 20.89 -6.57 14.39
N HIS A 137 19.73 -6.42 15.05
CA HIS A 137 18.50 -5.91 14.43
C HIS A 137 17.63 -5.16 15.46
N ALA A 138 17.88 -3.85 15.61
CA ALA A 138 17.22 -3.00 16.62
C ALA A 138 15.67 -3.07 16.57
N ASP A 139 15.05 -2.98 15.39
CA ASP A 139 13.59 -2.98 15.27
C ASP A 139 12.94 -4.31 15.69
N ALA A 140 13.58 -5.43 15.34
CA ALA A 140 13.10 -6.76 15.70
C ALA A 140 13.28 -7.05 17.20
N HIS A 141 14.41 -6.61 17.77
CA HIS A 141 14.67 -6.67 19.21
C HIS A 141 13.61 -5.88 20.00
N ASP A 142 13.42 -4.61 19.65
CA ASP A 142 12.47 -3.71 20.32
C ASP A 142 11.02 -4.24 20.20
N ALA A 143 10.63 -4.70 19.02
CA ALA A 143 9.30 -5.29 18.81
C ALA A 143 9.08 -6.54 19.68
N CYS A 144 10.05 -7.46 19.73
CA CYS A 144 9.95 -8.67 20.55
C CYS A 144 9.94 -8.35 22.05
N MET A 145 10.75 -7.37 22.50
CA MET A 145 10.82 -6.93 23.89
C MET A 145 9.50 -6.28 24.35
N VAL A 146 8.94 -5.36 23.56
CA VAL A 146 7.66 -4.70 23.87
C VAL A 146 6.52 -5.72 23.89
N LEU A 147 6.44 -6.60 22.88
CA LEU A 147 5.44 -7.65 22.83
C LEU A 147 5.59 -8.63 24.00
N TYR A 148 6.82 -8.93 24.43
CA TYR A 148 7.08 -9.74 25.62
C TYR A 148 6.50 -9.08 26.87
N ILE A 149 6.82 -7.80 27.13
CA ILE A 149 6.31 -7.04 28.28
C ILE A 149 4.77 -6.96 28.24
N VAL A 150 4.18 -6.72 27.08
CA VAL A 150 2.71 -6.69 26.92
C VAL A 150 2.10 -8.07 27.20
N SER A 151 2.75 -9.15 26.76
CA SER A 151 2.29 -10.52 26.99
C SER A 151 2.35 -10.95 28.46
N ASN A 152 3.16 -10.30 29.30
CA ASN A 152 3.18 -10.54 30.74
C ASN A 152 1.84 -10.18 31.42
N LEU A 153 1.09 -9.20 30.90
CA LEU A 153 -0.21 -8.80 31.46
C LEU A 153 -1.26 -9.93 31.44
N PRO A 154 -1.62 -10.49 30.26
CA PRO A 154 -2.55 -11.62 30.23
C PRO A 154 -1.97 -12.85 30.94
N TYR A 155 -0.65 -13.10 30.86
CA TYR A 155 -0.01 -14.23 31.54
C TYR A 155 -0.17 -14.16 33.07
N MET A 156 0.28 -13.07 33.70
CA MET A 156 0.26 -12.91 35.16
C MET A 156 -1.17 -12.87 35.72
N ILE A 157 -2.11 -12.25 34.99
CA ILE A 157 -3.54 -12.22 35.36
C ILE A 157 -4.14 -13.63 35.28
N LEU A 158 -3.96 -14.34 34.16
CA LEU A 158 -4.54 -15.67 33.97
C LEU A 158 -3.98 -16.67 34.99
N GLN A 159 -2.67 -16.65 35.25
CA GLN A 159 -2.02 -17.50 36.24
C GLN A 159 -2.57 -17.24 37.66
N THR A 160 -2.76 -15.97 38.03
CA THR A 160 -3.33 -15.58 39.34
C THR A 160 -4.80 -15.98 39.47
N LEU A 161 -5.59 -15.88 38.40
CA LEU A 161 -7.01 -16.28 38.36
C LEU A 161 -7.20 -17.80 38.41
N LEU A 162 -6.31 -18.55 37.78
CA LEU A 162 -6.33 -20.01 37.75
C LEU A 162 -5.83 -20.62 39.06
N THR A 163 -5.03 -19.89 39.85
CA THR A 163 -4.62 -20.30 41.21
C THR A 163 -5.86 -20.46 42.12
N PRO A 164 -6.11 -21.65 42.72
CA PRO A 164 -7.27 -21.92 43.57
C PRO A 164 -7.38 -21.00 44.80
N ASN A 165 -8.59 -20.77 45.30
CA ASN A 165 -8.86 -20.02 46.54
C ASN A 165 -8.92 -20.94 47.76
N THR A 166 -7.98 -21.88 47.90
CA THR A 166 -7.90 -22.78 49.07
C THR A 166 -6.93 -22.21 50.12
N PRO A 167 -7.06 -22.58 51.41
CA PRO A 167 -6.12 -22.15 52.45
C PRO A 167 -4.66 -22.47 52.13
N ALA A 168 -4.41 -23.62 51.49
CA ALA A 168 -3.09 -24.07 51.07
C ALA A 168 -2.49 -23.25 49.89
N ALA A 169 -3.32 -22.77 48.95
CA ALA A 169 -2.86 -22.00 47.77
C ALA A 169 -2.89 -20.47 47.99
N ARG A 170 -3.44 -20.00 49.11
CA ARG A 170 -3.53 -18.58 49.49
C ARG A 170 -2.19 -17.84 49.54
N PRO A 171 -1.07 -18.40 50.07
CA PRO A 171 0.22 -17.71 50.04
C PRO A 171 0.73 -17.50 48.61
N ALA A 172 0.69 -18.53 47.75
CA ALA A 172 1.10 -18.43 46.35
C ALA A 172 0.26 -17.40 45.58
N LYS A 173 -1.06 -17.37 45.80
CA LYS A 173 -1.96 -16.39 45.18
C LYS A 173 -1.69 -14.96 45.61
N THR A 174 -1.37 -14.76 46.89
CA THR A 174 -1.06 -13.43 47.44
C THR A 174 0.28 -12.92 46.90
N ALA A 175 1.29 -13.80 46.84
CA ALA A 175 2.59 -13.49 46.25
C ALA A 175 2.49 -13.14 44.76
N ARG A 176 1.74 -13.92 43.96
CA ARG A 176 1.47 -13.60 42.54
C ARG A 176 0.77 -12.26 42.37
N ARG A 177 -0.22 -11.96 43.21
CA ARG A 177 -0.91 -10.67 43.16
C ARG A 177 0.04 -9.53 43.43
N LEU A 178 0.86 -9.63 44.49
CA LEU A 178 1.83 -8.61 44.87
C LEU A 178 2.87 -8.41 43.77
N LEU A 179 3.55 -9.47 43.33
CA LEU A 179 4.59 -9.42 42.30
C LEU A 179 4.04 -8.91 40.96
N GLY A 180 2.85 -9.38 40.55
CA GLY A 180 2.19 -8.89 39.35
C GLY A 180 1.84 -7.40 39.46
N THR A 181 1.28 -6.94 40.57
CA THR A 181 1.01 -5.51 40.77
C THR A 181 2.28 -4.66 40.81
N SER A 182 3.35 -5.15 41.44
CA SER A 182 4.65 -4.48 41.48
C SER A 182 5.28 -4.40 40.10
N PHE A 183 5.18 -5.44 39.26
CA PHE A 183 5.67 -5.43 37.89
C PHE A 183 5.04 -4.29 37.07
N PHE A 184 3.71 -4.16 37.10
CA PHE A 184 3.03 -3.09 36.37
C PHE A 184 3.22 -1.71 37.01
N ALA A 185 3.36 -1.62 38.33
CA ALA A 185 3.68 -0.36 38.99
C ALA A 185 5.06 0.18 38.58
N THR A 186 6.06 -0.70 38.42
CA THR A 186 7.41 -0.36 37.98
C THR A 186 7.48 0.15 36.52
N LEU A 187 6.50 -0.17 35.67
CA LEU A 187 6.45 0.36 34.30
C LEU A 187 6.26 1.89 34.25
N VAL A 188 5.56 2.48 35.22
CA VAL A 188 5.31 3.92 35.26
C VAL A 188 6.62 4.73 35.37
N PRO A 189 7.47 4.52 36.40
CA PRO A 189 8.75 5.19 36.46
C PRO A 189 9.70 4.78 35.32
N LEU A 190 9.65 3.51 34.85
CA LEU A 190 10.44 3.08 33.69
C LEU A 190 10.16 3.95 32.45
N VAL A 191 8.90 4.11 32.06
CA VAL A 191 8.50 4.90 30.88
C VAL A 191 8.85 6.38 31.08
N TYR A 192 8.66 6.90 32.30
CA TYR A 192 9.01 8.28 32.61
C TYR A 192 10.51 8.55 32.39
N PHE A 193 11.39 7.70 32.93
CA PHE A 193 12.84 7.87 32.75
C PHE A 193 13.29 7.51 31.34
N TYR A 194 12.60 6.61 30.63
CA TYR A 194 12.80 6.36 29.20
C TYR A 194 12.63 7.62 28.35
N LEU A 195 11.52 8.34 28.56
CA LEU A 195 11.25 9.60 27.85
C LEU A 195 12.27 10.68 28.19
N ARG A 196 12.64 10.80 29.48
CA ARG A 196 13.64 11.78 29.95
C ARG A 196 15.02 11.59 29.31
N HIS A 197 15.48 10.35 29.09
CA HIS A 197 16.77 10.13 28.43
C HIS A 197 16.68 10.23 26.91
N LYS A 198 15.56 9.81 26.29
CA LYS A 198 15.45 9.73 24.81
C LYS A 198 14.96 11.03 24.17
N SER A 199 13.96 11.69 24.77
CA SER A 199 13.41 12.98 24.30
C SER A 199 14.14 14.15 24.93
N ASP A 200 14.22 14.18 26.27
CA ASP A 200 14.72 15.36 27.00
C ASP A 200 16.25 15.36 27.17
N ARG A 201 16.93 14.27 26.79
CA ARG A 201 18.40 14.11 26.76
C ARG A 201 19.09 14.52 28.06
N ILE A 202 18.51 14.12 29.20
CA ILE A 202 19.05 14.42 30.53
C ILE A 202 20.11 13.40 30.93
N ALA A 203 21.29 13.90 31.34
CA ALA A 203 22.39 13.09 31.86
C ALA A 203 21.98 12.28 33.11
N GLY A 204 22.32 10.99 33.16
CA GLY A 204 22.03 10.08 34.27
C GLY A 204 20.62 9.47 34.26
N ALA A 205 19.71 9.96 33.40
CA ALA A 205 18.36 9.42 33.28
C ALA A 205 18.35 7.99 32.70
N TYR A 206 19.32 7.64 31.86
CA TYR A 206 19.44 6.30 31.28
C TYR A 206 19.84 5.25 32.33
N SER A 207 20.76 5.58 33.24
CA SER A 207 21.15 4.70 34.35
C SER A 207 19.97 4.45 35.32
N ILE A 208 19.15 5.46 35.59
CA ILE A 208 17.94 5.30 36.41
C ILE A 208 16.89 4.44 35.69
N TYR A 209 16.70 4.65 34.39
CA TYR A 209 15.86 3.80 33.55
C TYR A 209 16.34 2.33 33.61
N ALA A 210 17.64 2.10 33.46
CA ALA A 210 18.25 0.77 33.51
C ALA A 210 17.95 0.05 34.84
N LEU A 211 17.98 0.74 35.98
CA LEU A 211 17.63 0.13 37.27
C LEU A 211 16.20 -0.40 37.30
N PHE A 212 15.24 0.34 36.74
CA PHE A 212 13.85 -0.13 36.65
C PHE A 212 13.71 -1.29 35.66
N GLU A 213 14.50 -1.31 34.59
CA GLU A 213 14.54 -2.42 33.63
C GLU A 213 15.03 -3.72 34.32
N TRP A 214 16.15 -3.65 35.04
CA TRP A 214 16.66 -4.77 35.85
C TRP A 214 15.66 -5.19 36.94
N THR A 215 14.95 -4.24 37.55
CA THR A 215 13.89 -4.52 38.53
C THR A 215 12.75 -5.33 37.91
N LEU A 216 12.35 -5.03 36.67
CA LEU A 216 11.32 -5.80 35.95
C LEU A 216 11.76 -7.25 35.72
N ILE A 217 13.03 -7.48 35.35
CA ILE A 217 13.57 -8.84 35.19
C ILE A 217 13.50 -9.61 36.51
N VAL A 218 13.91 -8.99 37.62
CA VAL A 218 13.85 -9.62 38.94
C VAL A 218 12.41 -9.95 39.33
N LEU A 219 11.47 -9.03 39.12
CA LEU A 219 10.05 -9.25 39.41
C LEU A 219 9.44 -10.36 38.56
N ASP A 220 9.86 -10.47 37.30
CA ASP A 220 9.36 -11.49 36.36
C ASP A 220 9.87 -12.90 36.71
N ILE A 221 11.18 -13.03 36.98
CA ILE A 221 11.77 -14.30 37.46
C ILE A 221 11.13 -14.71 38.79
N SER A 222 10.94 -13.74 39.70
CA SER A 222 10.30 -13.98 41.01
C SER A 222 8.83 -14.39 40.87
N PHE A 223 8.10 -13.84 39.88
CA PHE A 223 6.71 -14.24 39.64
C PHE A 223 6.64 -15.70 39.16
N ASP A 224 7.53 -16.08 38.24
CA ASP A 224 7.59 -17.45 37.74
C ASP A 224 8.08 -18.45 38.81
N SER A 225 8.96 -18.00 39.73
CA SER A 225 9.44 -18.83 40.85
C SER A 225 8.36 -19.19 41.86
N ILE A 226 7.23 -18.46 41.91
CA ILE A 226 6.08 -18.84 42.74
C ILE A 226 5.52 -20.21 42.35
N SER A 227 5.78 -20.68 41.13
CA SER A 227 5.43 -22.05 40.71
C SER A 227 6.09 -23.12 41.58
N ILE A 228 7.20 -22.82 42.27
CA ILE A 228 7.79 -23.70 43.29
C ILE A 228 6.76 -23.99 44.39
N LEU A 229 6.06 -22.96 44.87
CA LEU A 229 5.03 -23.10 45.92
C LEU A 229 3.79 -23.88 45.46
N ASP A 230 3.52 -23.94 44.15
CA ASP A 230 2.44 -24.78 43.62
C ASP A 230 2.80 -26.28 43.65
N PHE A 231 4.10 -26.61 43.73
CA PHE A 231 4.61 -27.99 43.70
C PHE A 231 5.16 -28.48 45.04
N VAL A 232 5.23 -27.63 46.07
CA VAL A 232 5.64 -28.05 47.43
C VAL A 232 4.65 -29.08 47.97
N ALA A 233 5.14 -30.30 48.22
CA ALA A 233 4.38 -31.31 48.94
C ALA A 233 4.13 -30.83 50.39
N PRO A 234 2.89 -30.91 50.92
CA PRO A 234 2.64 -30.53 52.30
C PRO A 234 3.46 -31.42 53.23
N THR A 235 4.41 -30.81 53.97
CA THR A 235 5.09 -31.48 55.08
C THR A 235 4.04 -31.94 56.07
N SER A 236 3.95 -33.26 56.28
CA SER A 236 3.09 -33.89 57.27
C SER A 236 3.42 -33.37 58.67
N VAL A 237 2.68 -32.37 59.14
CA VAL A 237 2.58 -32.12 60.58
C VAL A 237 1.67 -33.21 61.12
N ALA A 238 2.29 -34.17 61.83
CA ALA A 238 1.58 -35.23 62.51
C ALA A 238 0.74 -34.64 63.66
N SER A 239 -0.54 -34.40 63.43
CA SER A 239 -1.56 -34.42 64.49
C SER A 239 -2.95 -34.67 63.92
N GLY A 240 -3.42 -35.92 64.06
CA GLY A 240 -4.83 -36.26 64.27
C GLY A 240 -5.82 -36.08 63.11
N ASN A 241 -6.11 -37.21 62.46
CA ASN A 241 -7.32 -37.58 61.70
C ASN A 241 -7.60 -36.95 60.33
N GLU A 242 -7.79 -37.87 59.38
CA GLU A 242 -8.27 -37.77 57.98
C GLU A 242 -7.30 -37.16 56.95
N ALA A 243 -6.57 -38.06 56.27
CA ALA A 243 -5.79 -37.75 55.09
C ALA A 243 -6.71 -37.60 53.85
N VAL A 244 -6.96 -36.36 53.43
CA VAL A 244 -7.52 -36.06 52.11
C VAL A 244 -6.40 -36.23 51.07
N VAL A 245 -6.42 -37.36 50.36
CA VAL A 245 -5.50 -37.64 49.25
C VAL A 245 -5.87 -36.75 48.06
N SER A 246 -4.98 -35.81 47.71
CA SER A 246 -5.06 -35.06 46.45
C SER A 246 -4.43 -35.89 45.32
N PRO A 247 -4.98 -35.91 44.09
CA PRO A 247 -4.48 -36.78 43.03
C PRO A 247 -3.12 -36.29 42.52
N SER A 248 -2.08 -37.12 42.67
CA SER A 248 -0.77 -36.92 42.06
C SER A 248 -0.80 -37.41 40.60
N ILE A 249 -0.40 -36.55 39.65
CA ILE A 249 -0.29 -36.89 38.23
C ILE A 249 1.09 -37.55 37.98
N GLU A 250 1.12 -38.81 37.55
CA GLU A 250 2.33 -39.49 37.04
C GLU A 250 2.40 -39.39 35.51
N LEU A 251 3.59 -39.11 34.97
CA LEU A 251 3.88 -39.17 33.54
C LEU A 251 4.86 -40.33 33.26
N ALA A 252 4.35 -41.47 32.79
CA ALA A 252 5.16 -42.62 32.39
C ALA A 252 4.93 -42.97 30.91
N ALA A 253 6.01 -43.19 30.16
CA ALA A 253 5.99 -43.65 28.77
C ALA A 253 6.39 -45.13 28.70
N GLN A 254 5.57 -45.97 28.08
CA GLN A 254 5.91 -47.36 27.74
C GLN A 254 5.69 -47.65 26.26
N VAL A 255 6.52 -48.55 25.71
CA VAL A 255 6.58 -48.93 24.29
C VAL A 255 5.57 -50.04 23.99
N ALA A 256 4.77 -49.88 22.95
CA ALA A 256 3.68 -50.79 22.58
C ALA A 256 4.17 -52.11 21.93
N SER A 257 3.53 -53.25 22.26
CA SER A 257 3.73 -54.55 21.59
C SER A 257 2.41 -55.13 21.06
N ALA A 258 2.53 -56.06 20.09
CA ALA A 258 1.57 -56.34 19.02
C ALA A 258 0.38 -57.28 19.34
N GLN A 259 -0.21 -57.24 20.54
CA GLN A 259 -1.36 -58.12 20.90
C GLN A 259 -2.60 -57.38 21.44
N THR A 260 -2.85 -56.13 21.02
CA THR A 260 -4.07 -55.38 21.33
C THR A 260 -4.77 -54.92 20.05
N THR A 261 -5.52 -55.82 19.42
CA THR A 261 -6.48 -55.52 18.35
C THR A 261 -7.86 -56.08 18.70
N ALA A 262 -8.44 -55.61 19.79
CA ALA A 262 -9.89 -55.61 20.06
C ALA A 262 -10.14 -54.72 21.29
N SER A 263 -10.95 -53.68 21.11
CA SER A 263 -11.26 -52.61 22.08
C SER A 263 -10.19 -51.53 22.28
N GLU A 264 -10.55 -50.33 21.82
CA GLU A 264 -10.09 -48.99 22.21
C GLU A 264 -8.59 -48.78 22.46
N SER A 265 -7.99 -48.15 21.46
CA SER A 265 -6.67 -47.54 21.41
C SER A 265 -6.18 -46.92 22.73
N ASN A 266 -5.01 -47.35 23.20
CA ASN A 266 -4.20 -46.63 24.18
C ASN A 266 -3.84 -45.21 23.70
N GLY A 267 -4.71 -44.26 24.04
CA GLY A 267 -4.40 -42.85 24.17
C GLY A 267 -4.51 -42.47 25.65
N VAL A 268 -3.90 -41.35 26.04
CA VAL A 268 -4.15 -40.75 27.36
C VAL A 268 -5.63 -40.38 27.45
N TYR A 269 -6.42 -41.16 28.16
CA TYR A 269 -7.82 -40.88 28.43
C TYR A 269 -7.94 -40.04 29.71
N LEU A 270 -8.24 -38.75 29.55
CA LEU A 270 -8.71 -37.91 30.65
C LEU A 270 -10.21 -38.22 30.85
N ALA A 271 -10.51 -39.12 31.80
CA ALA A 271 -11.89 -39.34 32.24
C ALA A 271 -12.45 -38.05 32.88
N PRO A 272 -13.72 -37.66 32.61
CA PRO A 272 -14.37 -36.59 33.36
C PRO A 272 -14.59 -37.05 34.81
N ALA A 273 -14.36 -36.14 35.75
CA ALA A 273 -14.74 -36.33 37.14
C ALA A 273 -16.26 -36.55 37.25
N ASP A 274 -16.62 -37.50 38.13
CA ASP A 274 -17.91 -37.83 38.71
C ASP A 274 -19.16 -37.12 38.13
N PRO A 275 -20.08 -37.81 37.43
CA PRO A 275 -21.31 -37.23 36.89
C PRO A 275 -22.32 -36.76 37.95
N THR A 276 -21.98 -36.86 39.24
CA THR A 276 -22.82 -36.43 40.37
C THR A 276 -22.41 -35.08 40.97
N ALA A 277 -21.30 -34.46 40.54
CA ALA A 277 -20.92 -33.13 41.02
C ALA A 277 -21.80 -32.05 40.37
N GLU A 278 -22.67 -31.42 41.16
CA GLU A 278 -23.48 -30.28 40.71
C GLU A 278 -22.58 -29.21 40.05
N ALA A 279 -22.85 -28.95 38.76
CA ALA A 279 -22.15 -27.93 38.01
C ALA A 279 -22.43 -26.56 38.63
N GLN A 280 -21.47 -26.03 39.38
CA GLN A 280 -21.53 -24.66 39.89
C GLN A 280 -21.80 -23.70 38.73
N GLU A 281 -22.91 -22.97 38.81
CA GLU A 281 -23.30 -21.96 37.81
C GLU A 281 -22.09 -21.05 37.52
N PRO A 282 -21.62 -20.95 36.26
CA PRO A 282 -20.47 -20.12 35.95
C PRO A 282 -20.80 -18.68 36.37
N GLY A 283 -20.00 -18.13 37.29
CA GLY A 283 -20.18 -16.76 37.77
C GLY A 283 -20.28 -15.76 36.63
N ALA A 284 -20.90 -14.60 36.87
CA ALA A 284 -21.22 -13.61 35.84
C ALA A 284 -20.03 -13.25 34.92
N VAL A 285 -18.81 -13.24 35.46
CA VAL A 285 -17.56 -13.01 34.73
C VAL A 285 -17.28 -14.11 33.69
N ILE A 286 -17.55 -15.38 33.99
CA ILE A 286 -17.34 -16.51 33.08
C ILE A 286 -18.39 -16.53 31.97
N LYS A 287 -19.65 -16.21 32.29
CA LYS A 287 -20.72 -16.02 31.28
C LYS A 287 -20.37 -14.86 30.33
N ALA A 288 -19.83 -13.76 30.87
CA ALA A 288 -19.35 -12.63 30.07
C ALA A 288 -18.16 -13.00 29.18
N LEU A 289 -17.13 -13.69 29.72
CA LEU A 289 -15.96 -14.14 28.97
C LEU A 289 -16.32 -15.15 27.86
N ARG A 290 -17.25 -16.08 28.10
CA ARG A 290 -17.75 -17.00 27.06
C ARG A 290 -18.52 -16.26 25.97
N LYS A 291 -19.33 -15.26 26.32
CA LYS A 291 -20.03 -14.41 25.36
C LYS A 291 -19.03 -13.60 24.53
N MET A 292 -17.96 -13.11 25.16
CA MET A 292 -16.88 -12.37 24.51
C MET A 292 -16.05 -13.27 23.58
N ASP A 293 -15.69 -14.50 23.98
CA ASP A 293 -15.01 -15.50 23.14
C ASP A 293 -15.87 -15.92 21.92
N MET A 294 -17.16 -16.13 22.12
CA MET A 294 -18.07 -16.44 21.00
C MET A 294 -18.25 -15.25 20.05
N ALA A 295 -18.27 -14.02 20.57
CA ALA A 295 -18.35 -12.80 19.77
C ALA A 295 -17.05 -12.52 19.01
N SER A 296 -15.89 -12.70 19.65
CA SER A 296 -14.56 -12.52 19.06
C SER A 296 -14.30 -13.56 17.99
N ARG A 297 -14.71 -14.82 18.21
CA ARG A 297 -14.75 -15.85 17.16
C ARG A 297 -15.68 -15.40 16.04
N GLY A 298 -16.94 -15.04 16.30
CA GLY A 298 -17.85 -14.57 15.25
C GLY A 298 -17.22 -13.48 14.35
N ALA A 299 -16.62 -12.46 14.97
CA ALA A 299 -15.94 -11.36 14.29
C ALA A 299 -14.69 -11.80 13.51
N GLY A 300 -13.84 -12.65 14.11
CA GLY A 300 -12.57 -13.07 13.51
C GLY A 300 -12.72 -13.75 12.15
N GLY A 301 -13.77 -14.56 11.95
CA GLY A 301 -13.96 -15.19 10.64
C GLY A 301 -14.78 -14.37 9.67
N TRP A 302 -15.59 -13.41 10.14
CA TRP A 302 -16.10 -12.39 9.24
C TRP A 302 -14.95 -11.59 8.65
N ALA A 303 -14.01 -11.15 9.50
CA ALA A 303 -12.78 -10.47 9.06
C ALA A 303 -11.94 -11.36 8.13
N ALA A 304 -11.78 -12.65 8.44
CA ALA A 304 -11.08 -13.59 7.57
C ALA A 304 -11.73 -13.73 6.18
N GLU A 305 -13.05 -13.87 6.10
CA GLU A 305 -13.74 -13.98 4.81
C GLU A 305 -13.66 -12.68 4.00
N VAL A 306 -13.77 -11.51 4.64
CA VAL A 306 -13.57 -10.20 3.99
C VAL A 306 -12.14 -10.06 3.48
N TYR A 307 -11.14 -10.48 4.27
CA TYR A 307 -9.74 -10.43 3.88
C TYR A 307 -9.43 -11.33 2.68
N LEU A 308 -9.96 -12.56 2.65
CA LEU A 308 -9.80 -13.44 1.48
C LEU A 308 -10.51 -12.88 0.23
N ALA A 309 -11.64 -12.19 0.40
CA ALA A 309 -12.28 -11.47 -0.70
C ALA A 309 -11.42 -10.29 -1.20
N PHE A 310 -10.79 -9.55 -0.29
CA PHE A 310 -9.83 -8.50 -0.62
C PHE A 310 -8.61 -9.04 -1.39
N LEU A 311 -8.05 -10.19 -0.98
CA LEU A 311 -6.97 -10.85 -1.71
C LEU A 311 -7.39 -11.29 -3.12
N PHE A 312 -8.66 -11.67 -3.32
CA PHE A 312 -9.17 -12.00 -4.64
C PHE A 312 -9.11 -10.79 -5.58
N TRP A 313 -9.63 -9.63 -5.14
CA TRP A 313 -9.59 -8.40 -5.93
C TRP A 313 -8.16 -7.87 -6.13
N THR A 314 -7.30 -8.02 -5.12
CA THR A 314 -5.88 -7.69 -5.21
C THR A 314 -5.20 -8.48 -6.32
N ASN A 315 -5.34 -9.81 -6.33
CA ASN A 315 -4.72 -10.64 -7.35
C ASN A 315 -5.34 -10.41 -8.74
N LEU A 316 -6.66 -10.24 -8.84
CA LEU A 316 -7.33 -10.00 -10.12
C LEU A 316 -6.87 -8.69 -10.77
N THR A 317 -6.78 -7.61 -10.00
CA THR A 317 -6.36 -6.28 -10.50
C THR A 317 -4.87 -6.20 -10.85
N ALA A 318 -4.06 -7.19 -10.44
CA ALA A 318 -2.66 -7.28 -10.82
C ALA A 318 -2.43 -7.91 -12.20
N ILE A 319 -3.37 -8.73 -12.68
CA ILE A 319 -3.19 -9.50 -13.93
C ILE A 319 -3.10 -8.58 -15.15
N GLY A 320 -3.98 -7.56 -15.23
CA GLY A 320 -3.99 -6.58 -16.32
C GLY A 320 -2.62 -5.93 -16.55
N PRO A 321 -2.04 -5.24 -15.55
CA PRO A 321 -0.70 -4.63 -15.66
C PRO A 321 0.40 -5.58 -16.09
N MET A 322 0.41 -6.79 -15.54
CA MET A 322 1.46 -7.77 -15.83
C MET A 322 1.35 -8.34 -17.24
N ILE A 323 0.14 -8.53 -17.76
CA ILE A 323 -0.07 -8.91 -19.17
C ILE A 323 0.33 -7.76 -20.08
N PHE A 324 -0.16 -6.56 -19.76
CA PHE A 324 0.02 -5.39 -20.60
C PHE A 324 1.49 -5.01 -20.73
N TYR A 325 2.28 -5.15 -19.66
CA TYR A 325 3.74 -5.04 -19.72
C TYR A 325 4.32 -5.81 -20.91
N SER A 326 4.11 -7.13 -20.98
CA SER A 326 4.64 -7.95 -22.09
C SER A 326 4.14 -7.47 -23.46
N SER A 327 2.88 -7.04 -23.56
CA SER A 327 2.28 -6.56 -24.82
C SER A 327 2.89 -5.24 -25.31
N VAL A 328 3.17 -4.28 -24.41
CA VAL A 328 3.77 -2.99 -24.78
C VAL A 328 5.21 -3.18 -25.23
N TRP A 329 6.01 -4.00 -24.52
CA TRP A 329 7.38 -4.32 -24.94
C TRP A 329 7.43 -5.05 -26.29
N ALA A 330 6.45 -5.90 -26.57
CA ALA A 330 6.32 -6.58 -27.86
C ALA A 330 5.71 -5.70 -28.96
N MET A 331 5.17 -4.52 -28.61
CA MET A 331 4.40 -3.64 -29.49
C MET A 331 3.29 -4.40 -30.22
N GLY A 332 2.62 -5.32 -29.51
CA GLY A 332 1.72 -6.31 -30.09
C GLY A 332 1.33 -7.42 -29.13
N LEU A 333 0.78 -8.51 -29.68
CA LEU A 333 0.44 -9.70 -28.89
C LEU A 333 1.70 -10.53 -28.61
N SER A 334 2.07 -10.64 -27.34
CA SER A 334 3.26 -11.36 -26.86
C SER A 334 3.04 -12.87 -26.65
N GLY A 335 1.77 -13.29 -26.51
CA GLY A 335 1.35 -14.63 -26.11
C GLY A 335 1.01 -14.74 -24.62
N ASP A 336 1.49 -13.83 -23.78
CA ASP A 336 1.16 -13.78 -22.35
C ASP A 336 -0.30 -13.37 -22.10
N GLU A 337 -0.98 -12.81 -23.10
CA GLU A 337 -2.40 -12.43 -23.03
C GLU A 337 -3.32 -13.64 -22.79
N VAL A 338 -2.85 -14.87 -23.05
CA VAL A 338 -3.57 -16.11 -22.70
C VAL A 338 -3.84 -16.18 -21.18
N ALA A 339 -3.00 -15.56 -20.35
CA ALA A 339 -3.19 -15.49 -18.90
C ALA A 339 -4.50 -14.79 -18.50
N LEU A 340 -5.06 -13.92 -19.35
CA LEU A 340 -6.37 -13.28 -19.15
C LEU A 340 -7.48 -14.33 -18.90
N PHE A 341 -7.39 -15.46 -19.59
CA PHE A 341 -8.39 -16.52 -19.52
C PHE A 341 -8.29 -17.38 -18.25
N CYS A 342 -7.37 -17.08 -17.33
CA CYS A 342 -7.29 -17.78 -16.04
C CYS A 342 -8.60 -17.70 -15.24
N ILE A 343 -9.36 -16.61 -15.38
CA ILE A 343 -10.65 -16.39 -14.70
C ILE A 343 -11.77 -17.34 -15.20
N ILE A 344 -11.58 -17.99 -16.36
CA ILE A 344 -12.51 -18.99 -16.94
C ILE A 344 -12.36 -20.38 -16.27
N SER A 345 -11.38 -20.53 -15.38
CA SER A 345 -11.10 -21.77 -14.65
C SER A 345 -12.29 -22.46 -13.96
N PRO A 346 -13.42 -21.80 -13.56
CA PRO A 346 -14.59 -22.52 -13.06
C PRO A 346 -15.13 -23.61 -14.00
N ILE A 347 -14.75 -23.60 -15.30
CA ILE A 347 -15.04 -24.69 -16.25
C ILE A 347 -14.60 -26.06 -15.71
N VAL A 348 -13.54 -26.12 -14.89
CA VAL A 348 -13.04 -27.34 -14.23
C VAL A 348 -14.11 -28.02 -13.37
N LEU A 349 -15.05 -27.26 -12.79
CA LEU A 349 -16.16 -27.79 -12.00
C LEU A 349 -17.20 -28.55 -12.82
N SER A 350 -17.17 -28.43 -14.15
CA SER A 350 -18.06 -29.13 -15.07
C SER A 350 -17.35 -30.19 -15.91
N LEU A 351 -16.05 -30.42 -15.70
CA LEU A 351 -15.33 -31.48 -16.40
C LEU A 351 -15.89 -32.87 -16.04
N PRO A 352 -15.85 -33.84 -16.98
CA PRO A 352 -16.31 -35.21 -16.77
C PRO A 352 -15.31 -36.03 -15.91
N ILE A 353 -14.74 -35.42 -14.87
CA ILE A 353 -13.81 -36.01 -13.91
C ILE A 353 -14.47 -35.91 -12.52
N PRO A 354 -15.36 -36.85 -12.14
CA PRO A 354 -16.23 -36.71 -10.98
C PRO A 354 -15.48 -36.56 -9.65
N PHE A 355 -14.31 -37.17 -9.51
CA PHE A 355 -13.51 -37.06 -8.28
C PHE A 355 -13.02 -35.62 -8.06
N LEU A 356 -12.50 -34.98 -9.10
CA LEU A 356 -11.94 -33.63 -9.03
C LEU A 356 -13.03 -32.58 -8.78
N SER A 357 -14.13 -32.63 -9.55
CA SER A 357 -15.25 -31.70 -9.39
C SER A 357 -15.92 -31.85 -8.02
N ASN A 358 -16.14 -33.09 -7.54
CA ASN A 358 -16.67 -33.33 -6.20
C ASN A 358 -15.71 -32.87 -5.10
N PHE A 359 -14.41 -33.05 -5.25
CA PHE A 359 -13.42 -32.58 -4.28
C PHE A 359 -13.46 -31.04 -4.15
N LEU A 360 -13.41 -30.33 -5.27
CA LEU A 360 -13.40 -28.87 -5.31
C LEU A 360 -14.71 -28.26 -4.79
N LEU A 361 -15.86 -28.84 -5.13
CA LEU A 361 -17.16 -28.40 -4.62
C LEU A 361 -17.34 -28.66 -3.11
N ASN A 362 -16.78 -29.76 -2.60
CA ASN A 362 -16.89 -30.11 -1.18
C ASN A 362 -15.82 -29.45 -0.30
N SER A 363 -14.74 -28.97 -0.90
CA SER A 363 -13.62 -28.32 -0.21
C SER A 363 -13.17 -27.01 -0.91
N PRO A 364 -14.04 -25.98 -1.01
CA PRO A 364 -13.68 -24.72 -1.68
C PRO A 364 -12.43 -24.04 -1.11
N THR A 365 -12.14 -24.24 0.18
CA THR A 365 -10.94 -23.70 0.84
C THR A 365 -9.63 -24.20 0.24
N SER A 366 -9.63 -25.33 -0.48
CA SER A 366 -8.42 -25.79 -1.16
C SER A 366 -7.99 -24.84 -2.29
N GLY A 367 -8.93 -24.34 -3.09
CA GLY A 367 -8.62 -23.36 -4.14
C GLY A 367 -8.33 -21.96 -3.60
N ASP A 368 -8.76 -21.64 -2.36
CA ASP A 368 -8.38 -20.39 -1.68
C ASP A 368 -6.87 -20.30 -1.39
N LEU A 369 -6.13 -21.42 -1.41
CA LEU A 369 -4.67 -21.39 -1.39
C LEU A 369 -4.10 -20.67 -2.61
N GLY A 370 -4.82 -20.65 -3.73
CA GLY A 370 -4.47 -19.88 -4.92
C GLY A 370 -4.33 -18.38 -4.65
N LEU A 371 -5.10 -17.83 -3.70
CA LEU A 371 -4.97 -16.43 -3.28
C LEU A 371 -3.60 -16.16 -2.65
N LEU A 372 -3.10 -17.11 -1.86
CA LEU A 372 -1.78 -17.02 -1.23
C LEU A 372 -0.68 -17.22 -2.26
N VAL A 373 -0.87 -18.13 -3.23
CA VAL A 373 0.06 -18.30 -4.36
C VAL A 373 0.16 -17.01 -5.18
N GLY A 374 -0.96 -16.34 -5.44
CA GLY A 374 -0.98 -15.07 -6.16
C GLY A 374 -0.13 -13.99 -5.50
N VAL A 375 -0.28 -13.78 -4.20
CA VAL A 375 0.53 -12.82 -3.44
C VAL A 375 1.99 -13.30 -3.29
N ALA A 376 2.19 -14.59 -3.04
CA ALA A 376 3.53 -15.19 -2.89
C ALA A 376 4.32 -15.22 -4.19
N SER A 377 3.67 -15.10 -5.35
CA SER A 377 4.34 -14.99 -6.65
C SER A 377 5.35 -13.85 -6.67
N ARG A 378 5.17 -12.80 -5.85
CA ARG A 378 6.18 -11.78 -5.59
C ARG A 378 7.59 -12.35 -5.40
N TYR A 379 7.76 -13.45 -4.66
CA TYR A 379 9.08 -14.02 -4.38
C TYR A 379 9.74 -14.70 -5.59
N LEU A 380 9.07 -14.72 -6.75
CA LEU A 380 9.66 -15.10 -8.03
C LEU A 380 10.38 -13.88 -8.63
N GLU A 381 11.70 -13.91 -8.51
CA GLU A 381 12.62 -12.95 -9.12
C GLU A 381 12.83 -13.26 -10.62
N GLY A 382 13.32 -12.28 -11.38
CA GLY A 382 13.54 -12.37 -12.84
C GLY A 382 12.71 -11.34 -13.62
N GLU A 383 12.58 -11.55 -14.94
CA GLU A 383 11.93 -10.64 -15.91
C GLU A 383 10.40 -10.50 -15.74
N GLY A 384 9.78 -11.23 -14.82
CA GLY A 384 8.35 -11.11 -14.48
C GLY A 384 7.42 -12.13 -15.11
N ALA A 385 7.82 -12.85 -16.18
CA ALA A 385 6.97 -13.84 -16.84
C ALA A 385 6.52 -14.99 -15.90
N GLU A 386 7.43 -15.55 -15.11
CA GLU A 386 7.08 -16.59 -14.12
C GLU A 386 6.16 -16.06 -13.01
N ARG A 387 6.33 -14.78 -12.66
CA ARG A 387 5.47 -14.07 -11.72
C ARG A 387 4.03 -13.99 -12.23
N LEU A 388 3.87 -13.60 -13.50
CA LEU A 388 2.57 -13.53 -14.18
C LEU A 388 1.90 -14.91 -14.21
N ARG A 389 2.62 -15.96 -14.62
CA ARG A 389 2.07 -17.33 -14.69
C ARG A 389 1.61 -17.84 -13.33
N ALA A 390 2.41 -17.62 -12.28
CA ALA A 390 2.05 -18.01 -10.92
C ALA A 390 0.86 -17.20 -10.38
N ALA A 391 0.81 -15.89 -10.64
CA ALA A 391 -0.31 -15.03 -10.28
C ALA A 391 -1.60 -15.46 -11.00
N ALA A 392 -1.54 -15.70 -12.31
CA ALA A 392 -2.67 -16.17 -13.12
C ALA A 392 -3.17 -17.55 -12.65
N PHE A 393 -2.27 -18.47 -12.34
CA PHE A 393 -2.62 -19.76 -11.75
C PHE A 393 -3.33 -19.59 -10.40
N GLY A 394 -2.84 -18.69 -9.54
CA GLY A 394 -3.45 -18.33 -8.27
C GLY A 394 -4.86 -17.78 -8.41
N VAL A 395 -5.08 -16.82 -9.33
CA VAL A 395 -6.40 -16.26 -9.66
C VAL A 395 -7.34 -17.35 -10.19
N GLY A 396 -6.86 -18.23 -11.05
CA GLY A 396 -7.63 -19.35 -11.58
C GLY A 396 -8.13 -20.29 -10.47
N LEU A 397 -7.26 -20.70 -9.54
CA LEU A 397 -7.69 -21.52 -8.40
C LEU A 397 -8.66 -20.79 -7.48
N ALA A 398 -8.44 -19.49 -7.26
CA ALA A 398 -9.31 -18.67 -6.44
C ALA A 398 -10.70 -18.51 -7.07
N ALA A 399 -10.80 -18.34 -8.40
CA ALA A 399 -12.08 -18.24 -9.12
C ALA A 399 -12.91 -19.53 -8.98
N ILE A 400 -12.28 -20.70 -9.12
CA ILE A 400 -12.90 -22.01 -8.84
C ILE A 400 -13.43 -22.03 -7.41
N ALA A 401 -12.62 -21.64 -6.43
CA ALA A 401 -13.01 -21.63 -5.02
C ALA A 401 -14.18 -20.69 -4.71
N ARG A 402 -14.19 -19.48 -5.29
CA ARG A 402 -15.30 -18.52 -5.12
C ARG A 402 -16.60 -19.08 -5.68
N VAL A 403 -16.59 -19.63 -6.90
CA VAL A 403 -17.78 -20.24 -7.52
C VAL A 403 -18.26 -21.47 -6.73
N ALA A 404 -17.35 -22.36 -6.32
CA ALA A 404 -17.67 -23.51 -5.48
C ALA A 404 -18.28 -23.09 -4.12
N SER A 405 -17.74 -22.01 -3.54
CA SER A 405 -18.29 -21.39 -2.33
C SER A 405 -19.70 -20.86 -2.58
N TRP A 406 -19.97 -20.09 -3.63
CA TRP A 406 -21.34 -19.62 -3.89
C TRP A 406 -22.33 -20.77 -4.16
N TRP A 407 -21.87 -21.83 -4.83
CA TRP A 407 -22.66 -23.03 -5.10
C TRP A 407 -23.07 -23.80 -3.84
N GLU A 408 -22.17 -23.89 -2.84
CA GLU A 408 -22.42 -24.57 -1.57
C GLU A 408 -23.66 -24.02 -0.84
N VAL A 409 -23.85 -22.70 -0.87
CA VAL A 409 -24.92 -21.99 -0.13
C VAL A 409 -26.12 -21.62 -1.00
N ARG A 410 -26.17 -22.06 -2.26
CA ARG A 410 -27.20 -21.66 -3.25
C ARG A 410 -28.65 -21.87 -2.81
N LYS A 411 -28.90 -22.83 -1.90
CA LYS A 411 -30.24 -23.16 -1.38
C LYS A 411 -30.67 -22.27 -0.19
N ASP A 412 -29.75 -21.51 0.39
CA ASP A 412 -29.99 -20.59 1.52
C ASP A 412 -29.76 -19.13 1.05
N PRO A 413 -30.84 -18.39 0.73
CA PRO A 413 -30.75 -17.04 0.20
C PRO A 413 -29.98 -16.08 1.11
N ALA A 414 -30.16 -16.19 2.43
CA ALA A 414 -29.52 -15.30 3.41
C ALA A 414 -28.02 -15.59 3.55
N ARG A 415 -27.58 -16.85 3.36
CA ARG A 415 -26.15 -17.18 3.29
C ARG A 415 -25.51 -16.77 1.98
N LEU A 416 -26.22 -16.93 0.87
CA LEU A 416 -25.72 -16.49 -0.45
C LEU A 416 -25.54 -14.97 -0.48
N GLU A 417 -26.54 -14.21 -0.03
CA GLU A 417 -26.46 -12.74 0.10
C GLU A 417 -25.28 -12.34 0.99
N GLY A 418 -25.11 -13.01 2.14
CA GLY A 418 -23.95 -12.78 3.01
C GLY A 418 -22.60 -12.99 2.32
N ARG A 419 -22.44 -14.04 1.50
CA ARG A 419 -21.20 -14.28 0.74
C ARG A 419 -21.00 -13.24 -0.37
N ALA A 420 -22.07 -12.75 -1.00
CA ALA A 420 -22.00 -11.68 -1.98
C ALA A 420 -21.57 -10.35 -1.34
N ILE A 421 -22.17 -10.00 -0.19
CA ILE A 421 -21.80 -8.79 0.58
C ILE A 421 -20.33 -8.85 1.02
N VAL A 422 -19.87 -9.98 1.54
CA VAL A 422 -18.46 -10.16 1.92
C VAL A 422 -17.52 -9.99 0.72
N PHE A 423 -17.90 -10.50 -0.46
CA PHE A 423 -17.14 -10.35 -1.69
C PHE A 423 -17.02 -8.87 -2.11
N LEU A 424 -18.11 -8.10 -1.99
CA LEU A 424 -18.13 -6.65 -2.26
C LEU A 424 -17.38 -5.84 -1.19
N LEU A 425 -17.43 -6.24 0.08
CA LEU A 425 -16.62 -5.62 1.13
C LEU A 425 -15.12 -5.80 0.86
N GLY A 426 -14.73 -6.95 0.29
CA GLY A 426 -13.36 -7.16 -0.21
C GLY A 426 -12.98 -6.17 -1.31
N LEU A 427 -13.89 -5.86 -2.24
CA LEU A 427 -13.68 -4.84 -3.29
C LEU A 427 -13.48 -3.46 -2.66
N VAL A 428 -14.40 -3.03 -1.79
CA VAL A 428 -14.32 -1.72 -1.14
C VAL A 428 -13.07 -1.60 -0.27
N LEU A 429 -12.67 -2.68 0.41
CA LEU A 429 -11.41 -2.71 1.15
C LEU A 429 -10.21 -2.59 0.21
N SER A 430 -10.24 -3.22 -0.98
CA SER A 430 -9.19 -3.06 -1.99
C SER A 430 -9.08 -1.62 -2.47
N VAL A 431 -10.22 -0.97 -2.76
CA VAL A 431 -10.26 0.45 -3.15
C VAL A 431 -9.73 1.34 -2.03
N LEU A 432 -10.12 1.09 -0.77
CA LEU A 432 -9.62 1.84 0.39
C LEU A 432 -8.10 1.67 0.57
N VAL A 433 -7.58 0.46 0.44
CA VAL A 433 -6.13 0.20 0.57
C VAL A 433 -5.35 0.92 -0.54
N LYS A 434 -5.84 0.89 -1.78
CA LYS A 434 -5.27 1.68 -2.88
C LYS A 434 -5.35 3.18 -2.59
N PHE A 435 -6.50 3.70 -2.18
CA PHE A 435 -6.67 5.11 -1.80
C PHE A 435 -5.72 5.54 -0.69
N ALA A 436 -5.51 4.70 0.33
CA ALA A 436 -4.58 4.97 1.42
C ALA A 436 -3.12 4.97 0.96
N ASN A 437 -2.79 4.16 -0.06
CA ASN A 437 -1.44 3.96 -0.58
C ASN A 437 -1.27 4.51 -2.01
N TYR A 438 -1.74 5.74 -2.25
CA TYR A 438 -1.48 6.48 -3.50
C TYR A 438 -1.91 5.73 -4.77
N SER A 439 -3.10 5.13 -4.75
CA SER A 439 -3.67 4.31 -5.83
C SER A 439 -2.93 2.97 -6.10
N LEU A 440 -1.92 2.60 -5.29
CA LEU A 440 -1.20 1.33 -5.40
C LEU A 440 -1.69 0.31 -4.38
N ASN A 441 -1.87 -0.95 -4.79
CA ASN A 441 -2.13 -2.02 -3.83
C ASN A 441 -0.79 -2.62 -3.35
N PRO A 442 -0.42 -2.49 -2.06
CA PRO A 442 0.87 -2.94 -1.55
C PRO A 442 1.03 -4.47 -1.56
N LEU A 443 -0.03 -5.23 -1.84
CA LEU A 443 -0.01 -6.69 -1.93
C LEU A 443 -0.02 -7.21 -3.38
N TRP A 444 0.14 -6.31 -4.36
CA TRP A 444 0.35 -6.75 -5.73
C TRP A 444 1.67 -7.52 -5.87
N PRO A 445 1.71 -8.53 -6.75
CA PRO A 445 2.89 -9.36 -6.95
C PRO A 445 4.08 -8.59 -7.53
N PHE A 446 3.85 -7.47 -8.24
CA PHE A 446 4.87 -6.54 -8.72
C PHE A 446 5.22 -5.42 -7.71
N MET A 447 4.81 -5.56 -6.44
CA MET A 447 5.24 -4.71 -5.32
C MET A 447 6.21 -5.45 -4.42
N ARG A 448 7.22 -4.80 -3.91
CA ARG A 448 8.29 -5.35 -3.09
C ARG A 448 8.74 -4.40 -2.00
N SER A 449 9.13 -5.00 -0.88
CA SER A 449 9.97 -4.32 0.10
C SER A 449 11.39 -4.89 0.00
N SER A 450 12.37 -3.99 0.06
CA SER A 450 13.80 -4.29 0.03
C SER A 450 14.52 -3.29 0.95
N SER A 451 15.60 -3.73 1.59
CA SER A 451 16.48 -2.81 2.33
C SER A 451 17.26 -1.89 1.38
N ASN A 452 17.38 -2.26 0.10
CA ASN A 452 17.98 -1.43 -0.93
C ASN A 452 16.97 -0.38 -1.42
N PRO A 453 17.23 0.93 -1.25
CA PRO A 453 16.32 1.99 -1.71
C PRO A 453 16.01 1.95 -3.21
N LYS A 454 16.90 1.37 -4.02
CA LYS A 454 16.69 1.22 -5.48
C LYS A 454 15.65 0.18 -5.83
N GLU A 455 15.43 -0.79 -4.95
CA GLU A 455 14.49 -1.89 -5.17
C GLU A 455 13.20 -1.70 -4.38
N GLU A 456 13.22 -0.92 -3.31
CA GLU A 456 12.05 -0.63 -2.47
C GLU A 456 10.97 0.13 -3.25
N ASN A 457 9.81 -0.49 -3.44
CA ASN A 457 8.65 0.15 -4.06
C ASN A 457 7.37 0.09 -3.20
N GLY A 458 7.46 -0.33 -1.93
CA GLY A 458 6.35 -0.26 -0.97
C GLY A 458 5.53 -1.51 -0.77
N GLY A 459 6.02 -2.68 -1.17
CA GLY A 459 5.29 -3.94 -1.04
C GLY A 459 5.18 -4.44 0.40
N TRP A 460 3.97 -4.82 0.83
CA TRP A 460 3.68 -5.40 2.16
C TRP A 460 3.29 -6.89 2.08
N ASN A 461 3.74 -7.57 1.01
CA ASN A 461 3.39 -8.96 0.69
C ASN A 461 3.61 -9.94 1.84
N GLY A 462 4.71 -9.82 2.60
CA GLY A 462 4.97 -10.71 3.75
C GLY A 462 3.92 -10.62 4.85
N ILE A 463 3.52 -9.40 5.22
CA ILE A 463 2.44 -9.15 6.20
C ILE A 463 1.11 -9.65 5.62
N GLY A 464 0.85 -9.34 4.34
CA GLY A 464 -0.37 -9.78 3.67
C GLY A 464 -0.51 -11.31 3.62
N LEU A 465 0.58 -12.03 3.35
CA LEU A 465 0.62 -13.49 3.39
C LEU A 465 0.40 -14.04 4.79
N ALA A 466 1.01 -13.45 5.82
CA ALA A 466 0.81 -13.88 7.20
C ALA A 466 -0.67 -13.76 7.63
N VAL A 467 -1.30 -12.63 7.33
CA VAL A 467 -2.73 -12.42 7.58
C VAL A 467 -3.59 -13.34 6.70
N GLY A 468 -3.17 -13.60 5.46
CA GLY A 468 -3.83 -14.51 4.53
C GLY A 468 -3.81 -15.96 5.00
N VAL A 469 -2.67 -16.44 5.50
CA VAL A 469 -2.53 -17.78 6.09
C VAL A 469 -3.43 -17.92 7.32
N TRP A 470 -3.45 -16.90 8.19
CA TRP A 470 -4.36 -16.87 9.33
C TRP A 470 -5.83 -16.92 8.89
N ALA A 471 -6.22 -16.07 7.94
CA ALA A 471 -7.60 -16.00 7.43
C ALA A 471 -8.03 -17.32 6.79
N TRP A 472 -7.15 -17.93 5.99
CA TRP A 472 -7.37 -19.24 5.39
C TRP A 472 -7.54 -20.33 6.45
N CYS A 473 -6.66 -20.39 7.45
CA CYS A 473 -6.75 -21.34 8.56
C CYS A 473 -8.08 -21.19 9.31
N GLU A 474 -8.48 -19.95 9.60
CA GLU A 474 -9.71 -19.66 10.34
C GLU A 474 -10.95 -20.13 9.56
N VAL A 475 -11.02 -19.87 8.26
CA VAL A 475 -12.13 -20.33 7.40
C VAL A 475 -12.12 -21.86 7.26
N ALA A 476 -10.95 -22.47 7.08
CA ALA A 476 -10.79 -23.92 6.97
C ALA A 476 -11.25 -24.66 8.24
N LEU A 477 -10.84 -24.17 9.42
CA LEU A 477 -11.22 -24.75 10.72
C LEU A 477 -12.71 -24.62 10.98
N ARG A 478 -13.33 -23.49 10.62
CA ARG A 478 -14.79 -23.28 10.76
C ARG A 478 -15.60 -24.24 9.91
N ARG A 479 -15.22 -24.41 8.65
CA ARG A 479 -15.92 -25.32 7.73
C ARG A 479 -15.83 -26.77 8.20
N ARG A 480 -14.68 -27.22 8.71
CA ARG A 480 -14.53 -28.56 9.31
C ARG A 480 -15.50 -28.78 10.48
N ARG A 481 -15.62 -27.81 11.40
CA ARG A 481 -16.57 -27.87 12.53
C ARG A 481 -18.04 -27.77 12.12
N GLY A 482 -18.34 -27.08 11.01
CA GLY A 482 -19.69 -26.99 10.46
C GLY A 482 -20.19 -28.30 9.85
N ARG A 483 -19.29 -29.08 9.22
CA ARG A 483 -19.62 -30.38 8.62
C ARG A 483 -20.05 -31.45 9.63
N THR A 484 -19.63 -31.35 10.89
CA THR A 484 -20.01 -32.30 11.95
C THR A 484 -21.38 -32.01 12.57
N ALA A 485 -22.02 -30.88 12.24
CA ALA A 485 -23.23 -30.39 12.92
C ALA A 485 -24.52 -30.42 12.06
N VAL A 486 -24.47 -30.89 10.82
CA VAL A 486 -25.62 -30.83 9.89
C VAL A 486 -26.06 -32.23 9.46
N VAL A 487 -27.19 -32.68 10.04
CA VAL A 487 -28.05 -33.72 9.45
C VAL A 487 -28.81 -33.06 8.28
N PRO A 488 -28.87 -33.65 7.08
CA PRO A 488 -29.52 -33.03 5.95
C PRO A 488 -31.05 -33.12 6.08
N SER A 489 -31.70 -32.00 6.40
CA SER A 489 -33.14 -31.84 6.18
C SER A 489 -33.39 -31.59 4.70
N ALA A 490 -33.72 -32.65 3.97
CA ALA A 490 -34.13 -32.57 2.58
C ALA A 490 -35.60 -32.16 2.49
N SER A 491 -35.85 -30.90 2.13
CA SER A 491 -37.10 -30.51 1.48
C SER A 491 -36.77 -30.01 0.07
N PRO A 492 -37.31 -30.62 -1.00
CA PRO A 492 -37.16 -30.10 -2.34
C PRO A 492 -38.05 -28.87 -2.48
N VAL A 493 -37.46 -27.68 -2.51
CA VAL A 493 -38.15 -26.55 -3.13
C VAL A 493 -38.03 -26.78 -4.63
N ASN A 494 -39.16 -27.02 -5.29
CA ASN A 494 -39.25 -27.11 -6.75
C ASN A 494 -38.71 -25.81 -7.36
N SER A 495 -37.44 -25.78 -7.73
CA SER A 495 -36.86 -24.70 -8.52
C SER A 495 -37.39 -24.85 -9.93
N ALA A 496 -38.38 -24.03 -10.30
CA ALA A 496 -38.83 -23.92 -11.69
C ALA A 496 -37.60 -23.67 -12.58
N THR A 497 -37.34 -24.59 -13.50
CA THR A 497 -36.24 -24.48 -14.45
C THR A 497 -36.41 -23.21 -15.26
N GLN A 498 -35.46 -22.27 -15.14
CA GLN A 498 -35.42 -21.12 -16.04
C GLN A 498 -35.23 -21.61 -17.47
N GLY A 499 -36.02 -21.04 -18.40
CA GLY A 499 -35.87 -21.35 -19.82
C GLY A 499 -34.49 -20.92 -20.33
N TRP A 500 -34.01 -21.55 -21.42
CA TRP A 500 -32.66 -21.33 -21.97
C TRP A 500 -32.30 -19.85 -22.19
N MET A 501 -33.25 -19.03 -22.68
CA MET A 501 -33.07 -17.58 -22.86
C MET A 501 -32.81 -16.84 -21.54
N ALA A 502 -33.46 -17.26 -20.45
CA ALA A 502 -33.25 -16.66 -19.14
C ALA A 502 -31.86 -17.02 -18.60
N SER A 503 -31.36 -18.23 -18.85
CA SER A 503 -30.01 -18.64 -18.49
C SER A 503 -28.94 -17.83 -19.24
N ILE A 504 -29.09 -17.64 -20.56
CA ILE A 504 -28.19 -16.78 -21.33
C ILE A 504 -28.21 -15.34 -20.80
N ALA A 505 -29.40 -14.80 -20.53
CA ALA A 505 -29.53 -13.46 -19.97
C ALA A 505 -28.84 -13.30 -18.61
N SER A 506 -28.92 -14.31 -17.74
CA SER A 506 -28.19 -14.32 -16.46
C SER A 506 -26.67 -14.38 -16.62
N ILE A 507 -26.17 -15.13 -17.61
CA ILE A 507 -24.74 -15.24 -17.93
C ILE A 507 -24.19 -13.90 -18.43
N VAL A 508 -24.81 -13.34 -19.46
CA VAL A 508 -24.44 -12.04 -20.04
C VAL A 508 -24.54 -10.93 -19.00
N GLY A 509 -25.63 -10.93 -18.23
CA GLY A 509 -25.84 -9.96 -17.16
C GLY A 509 -24.76 -10.00 -16.10
N PHE A 510 -24.41 -11.19 -15.59
CA PHE A 510 -23.38 -11.32 -14.55
C PHE A 510 -22.00 -10.90 -15.08
N GLY A 511 -21.64 -11.35 -16.29
CA GLY A 511 -20.39 -10.97 -16.94
C GLY A 511 -20.27 -9.45 -17.15
N SER A 512 -21.32 -8.80 -17.66
CA SER A 512 -21.35 -7.33 -17.80
C SER A 512 -21.26 -6.59 -16.47
N LEU A 513 -21.95 -7.06 -15.43
CA LEU A 513 -21.90 -6.40 -14.13
C LEU A 513 -20.53 -6.55 -13.47
N PHE A 514 -19.92 -7.74 -13.58
CA PHE A 514 -18.57 -7.99 -13.08
C PHE A 514 -17.54 -7.14 -13.83
N PHE A 515 -17.68 -7.04 -15.16
CA PHE A 515 -16.87 -6.14 -15.98
C PHE A 515 -17.05 -4.69 -15.56
N LEU A 516 -18.27 -4.19 -15.38
CA LEU A 516 -18.52 -2.82 -14.95
C LEU A 516 -17.87 -2.48 -13.60
N LEU A 517 -17.89 -3.41 -12.65
CA LEU A 517 -17.20 -3.26 -11.37
C LEU A 517 -15.68 -3.19 -11.54
N HIS A 518 -15.11 -4.05 -12.40
CA HIS A 518 -13.67 -4.02 -12.67
C HIS A 518 -13.28 -2.77 -13.47
N PHE A 519 -14.04 -2.39 -14.48
CA PHE A 519 -13.75 -1.32 -15.42
C PHE A 519 -13.70 0.06 -14.74
N LEU A 520 -14.57 0.34 -13.77
CA LEU A 520 -14.70 1.68 -13.16
C LEU A 520 -14.46 1.74 -11.65
N TYR A 521 -14.57 0.63 -10.91
CA TYR A 521 -14.72 0.66 -9.45
C TYR A 521 -13.70 -0.18 -8.67
N THR A 522 -12.54 -0.47 -9.25
CA THR A 522 -11.39 -1.07 -8.55
C THR A 522 -10.35 -0.04 -8.07
N ASP A 523 -10.65 1.25 -8.23
CA ASP A 523 -9.91 2.36 -7.63
C ASP A 523 -10.82 3.57 -7.44
N SER A 524 -10.51 4.42 -6.46
CA SER A 524 -11.31 5.60 -6.14
C SER A 524 -11.14 6.76 -7.13
N GLY A 525 -10.00 6.81 -7.83
CA GLY A 525 -9.59 7.85 -8.76
C GLY A 525 -10.02 7.62 -10.21
N THR A 526 -10.42 6.40 -10.60
CA THR A 526 -10.82 6.12 -12.00
C THR A 526 -11.97 7.01 -12.46
N THR A 527 -13.05 7.14 -11.69
CA THR A 527 -14.15 8.06 -12.05
C THR A 527 -13.74 9.54 -12.01
N ILE A 528 -12.71 9.89 -11.23
CA ILE A 528 -12.14 11.24 -11.18
C ILE A 528 -11.40 11.52 -12.48
N ALA A 529 -10.55 10.59 -12.93
CA ALA A 529 -9.84 10.71 -14.20
C ALA A 529 -10.77 10.81 -15.41
N TRP A 530 -11.89 10.06 -15.41
CA TRP A 530 -12.92 10.20 -16.43
C TRP A 530 -13.57 11.59 -16.44
N SER A 531 -13.64 12.26 -15.29
CA SER A 531 -14.20 13.61 -15.17
C SER A 531 -13.17 14.73 -15.33
N TRP A 532 -11.89 14.41 -15.53
CA TRP A 532 -10.83 15.41 -15.48
C TRP A 532 -10.78 16.26 -16.75
N ASN A 533 -10.58 17.58 -16.59
CA ASN A 533 -10.59 18.56 -17.68
C ASN A 533 -9.54 19.68 -17.51
N GLY A 534 -8.50 19.43 -16.71
CA GLY A 534 -7.42 20.41 -16.48
C GLY A 534 -7.81 21.60 -15.60
N TYR A 535 -7.08 22.71 -15.75
CA TYR A 535 -7.18 23.93 -14.95
C TYR A 535 -7.88 25.07 -15.70
N PRO A 536 -8.68 25.93 -15.02
CA PRO A 536 -8.88 26.01 -13.57
C PRO A 536 -9.67 24.80 -13.04
N SER A 537 -9.10 24.13 -12.03
CA SER A 537 -9.68 22.89 -11.52
C SER A 537 -10.95 23.20 -10.74
N THR A 538 -12.08 22.94 -11.40
CA THR A 538 -13.43 23.06 -10.85
C THR A 538 -13.99 21.71 -10.41
N GLY A 539 -13.29 20.62 -10.70
CA GLY A 539 -13.74 19.23 -10.51
C GLY A 539 -13.18 18.54 -9.26
N PRO A 540 -13.43 17.24 -9.12
CA PRO A 540 -12.88 16.44 -8.03
C PRO A 540 -11.37 16.18 -8.21
N PHE A 541 -10.70 16.04 -7.08
CA PHE A 541 -9.30 15.62 -6.95
C PHE A 541 -9.21 14.28 -6.21
N ALA A 542 -8.16 13.50 -6.48
CA ALA A 542 -7.90 12.22 -5.79
C ALA A 542 -8.08 12.34 -4.26
N PHE A 543 -7.41 13.31 -3.64
CA PHE A 543 -7.63 13.68 -2.24
C PHE A 543 -8.34 15.04 -2.16
N PRO A 544 -9.46 15.18 -1.41
CA PRO A 544 -10.13 14.16 -0.58
C PRO A 544 -11.22 13.36 -1.32
N HIS A 545 -11.51 13.64 -2.59
CA HIS A 545 -12.79 13.23 -3.21
C HIS A 545 -12.88 11.75 -3.56
N GLY A 546 -11.76 11.01 -3.61
CA GLY A 546 -11.79 9.55 -3.73
C GLY A 546 -12.60 8.85 -2.61
N ALA A 547 -12.71 9.49 -1.44
CA ALA A 547 -13.57 9.01 -0.35
C ALA A 547 -15.07 9.04 -0.70
N ILE A 548 -15.50 9.91 -1.63
CA ILE A 548 -16.89 9.94 -2.13
C ILE A 548 -17.18 8.68 -2.94
N THR A 549 -16.24 8.22 -3.78
CA THR A 549 -16.34 6.95 -4.50
C THR A 549 -16.48 5.78 -3.52
N ILE A 550 -15.62 5.72 -2.50
CA ILE A 550 -15.67 4.68 -1.44
C ILE A 550 -17.02 4.71 -0.70
N ALA A 551 -17.52 5.90 -0.38
CA ALA A 551 -18.83 6.09 0.26
C ALA A 551 -19.98 5.62 -0.65
N ALA A 552 -19.92 5.90 -1.95
CA ALA A 552 -20.94 5.47 -2.92
C ALA A 552 -20.97 3.94 -3.07
N LEU A 553 -19.81 3.28 -3.14
CA LEU A 553 -19.73 1.81 -3.16
C LEU A 553 -20.27 1.22 -1.85
N SER A 554 -19.92 1.81 -0.71
CA SER A 554 -20.43 1.42 0.62
C SER A 554 -21.95 1.56 0.72
N ALA A 555 -22.51 2.65 0.18
CA ALA A 555 -23.95 2.87 0.08
C ALA A 555 -24.62 1.80 -0.80
N GLY A 556 -23.96 1.38 -1.89
CA GLY A 556 -24.42 0.28 -2.74
C GLY A 556 -24.58 -1.03 -1.98
N ILE A 557 -23.64 -1.35 -1.07
CA ILE A 557 -23.72 -2.53 -0.20
C ILE A 557 -24.90 -2.40 0.80
N LEU A 558 -25.13 -1.20 1.35
CA LEU A 558 -26.28 -0.96 2.24
C LEU A 558 -27.62 -1.12 1.51
N VAL A 559 -27.71 -0.62 0.27
CA VAL A 559 -28.87 -0.82 -0.62
C VAL A 559 -29.07 -2.31 -0.89
N ALA A 560 -28.01 -3.05 -1.22
CA ALA A 560 -28.05 -4.50 -1.42
C ALA A 560 -28.57 -5.26 -0.19
N SER A 561 -28.17 -4.85 1.02
CA SER A 561 -28.58 -5.50 2.28
C SER A 561 -29.99 -5.16 2.76
N THR A 562 -30.65 -4.19 2.11
CA THR A 562 -31.97 -3.70 2.51
C THR A 562 -33.02 -4.05 1.45
N PRO A 563 -33.94 -5.01 1.72
CA PRO A 563 -34.86 -5.54 0.71
C PRO A 563 -35.69 -4.49 -0.04
N ARG A 564 -36.16 -3.44 0.66
CA ARG A 564 -36.94 -2.35 0.04
C ARG A 564 -36.12 -1.57 -0.99
N TYR A 565 -34.89 -1.21 -0.68
CA TYR A 565 -34.02 -0.46 -1.59
C TYR A 565 -33.49 -1.35 -2.72
N LEU A 566 -33.21 -2.62 -2.44
CA LEU A 566 -32.87 -3.60 -3.47
C LEU A 566 -34.00 -3.81 -4.49
N ALA A 567 -35.26 -3.84 -4.04
CA ALA A 567 -36.41 -3.91 -4.95
C ALA A 567 -36.47 -2.69 -5.89
N PHE A 568 -36.15 -1.49 -5.38
CA PHE A 568 -36.04 -0.30 -6.20
C PHE A 568 -34.88 -0.38 -7.21
N ALA A 569 -33.71 -0.85 -6.80
CA ALA A 569 -32.55 -1.02 -7.68
C ALA A 569 -32.82 -1.96 -8.88
N ARG A 570 -33.73 -2.94 -8.73
CA ARG A 570 -34.15 -3.86 -9.81
C ARG A 570 -35.16 -3.25 -10.79
N SER A 571 -35.71 -2.07 -10.49
CA SER A 571 -36.75 -1.42 -11.30
C SER A 571 -36.21 -0.91 -12.64
N SER A 572 -37.10 -0.72 -13.63
CA SER A 572 -36.74 -0.06 -14.89
C SER A 572 -36.29 1.38 -14.67
N MET A 573 -36.90 2.08 -13.72
CA MET A 573 -36.56 3.47 -13.44
C MET A 573 -35.12 3.60 -12.93
N ALA A 574 -34.71 2.74 -11.98
CA ALA A 574 -33.33 2.73 -11.49
C ALA A 574 -32.33 2.40 -12.62
N PHE A 575 -32.67 1.47 -13.52
CA PHE A 575 -31.84 1.17 -14.69
C PHE A 575 -31.74 2.35 -15.67
N THR A 576 -32.84 3.05 -15.96
CA THR A 576 -32.82 4.25 -16.81
C THR A 576 -31.94 5.34 -16.21
N VAL A 577 -32.02 5.56 -14.89
CA VAL A 577 -31.14 6.50 -14.18
C VAL A 577 -29.68 6.06 -14.26
N ALA A 578 -29.39 4.76 -14.14
CA ALA A 578 -28.04 4.24 -14.29
C ALA A 578 -27.48 4.44 -15.71
N CYS A 579 -28.29 4.19 -16.76
CA CYS A 579 -27.90 4.47 -18.15
C CYS A 579 -27.67 5.97 -18.40
N ALA A 580 -28.54 6.83 -17.86
CA ALA A 580 -28.34 8.28 -17.93
C ALA A 580 -27.06 8.70 -17.19
N SER A 581 -26.75 8.04 -16.07
CA SER A 581 -25.52 8.29 -15.30
C SER A 581 -24.27 7.86 -16.05
N ALA A 582 -24.31 6.72 -16.74
CA ALA A 582 -23.23 6.25 -17.60
C ALA A 582 -23.01 7.20 -18.80
N ALA A 583 -24.10 7.70 -19.41
CA ALA A 583 -24.02 8.68 -20.48
C ALA A 583 -23.44 10.03 -19.99
N ALA A 584 -23.85 10.49 -18.79
CA ALA A 584 -23.31 11.70 -18.18
C ALA A 584 -21.81 11.56 -17.84
N LEU A 585 -21.39 10.40 -17.31
CA LEU A 585 -19.98 10.09 -17.04
C LEU A 585 -19.13 10.19 -18.31
N TYR A 586 -19.65 9.73 -19.45
CA TYR A 586 -18.93 9.78 -20.73
C TYR A 586 -18.93 11.17 -21.40
N ALA A 587 -20.06 11.88 -21.34
CA ALA A 587 -20.29 13.08 -22.15
C ALA A 587 -20.05 14.41 -21.40
N SER A 588 -19.94 14.38 -20.07
CA SER A 588 -19.72 15.57 -19.24
C SER A 588 -18.33 15.53 -18.61
N ASP A 589 -17.92 16.66 -18.03
CA ASP A 589 -16.66 16.83 -17.30
C ASP A 589 -16.92 17.27 -15.85
N SER A 590 -15.90 17.24 -14.99
CA SER A 590 -15.91 17.66 -13.59
C SER A 590 -17.05 17.04 -12.76
N TRP A 591 -17.71 17.80 -11.87
CA TRP A 591 -18.77 17.30 -11.01
C TRP A 591 -19.98 16.69 -11.73
N PRO A 592 -20.49 17.28 -12.83
CA PRO A 592 -21.56 16.68 -13.65
C PRO A 592 -21.23 15.28 -14.20
N SER A 593 -19.94 14.93 -14.32
CA SER A 593 -19.50 13.59 -14.72
C SER A 593 -19.28 12.68 -13.51
N PHE A 594 -18.56 13.19 -12.50
CA PHE A 594 -18.15 12.41 -11.33
C PHE A 594 -19.32 11.93 -10.45
N LEU A 595 -20.29 12.79 -10.13
CA LEU A 595 -21.39 12.43 -9.25
C LEU A 595 -22.31 11.36 -9.88
N PRO A 596 -22.70 11.45 -11.16
CA PRO A 596 -23.36 10.34 -11.85
C PRO A 596 -22.49 9.08 -11.93
N GLY A 597 -21.17 9.21 -12.13
CA GLY A 597 -20.24 8.08 -12.03
C GLY A 597 -20.29 7.37 -10.67
N CYS A 598 -20.39 8.11 -9.56
CA CYS A 598 -20.58 7.55 -8.22
C CYS A 598 -21.95 6.86 -8.07
N LEU A 599 -23.02 7.46 -8.61
CA LEU A 599 -24.37 6.89 -8.61
C LEU A 599 -24.44 5.57 -9.39
N LEU A 600 -23.75 5.48 -10.52
CA LEU A 600 -23.60 4.25 -11.29
C LEU A 600 -22.88 3.16 -10.49
N GLY A 601 -21.88 3.53 -9.67
CA GLY A 601 -21.17 2.58 -8.79
C GLY A 601 -22.03 2.04 -7.67
N MET A 602 -22.80 2.92 -7.01
CA MET A 602 -23.81 2.52 -6.03
C MET A 602 -24.82 1.54 -6.65
N TYR A 603 -25.27 1.81 -7.88
CA TYR A 603 -26.18 0.94 -8.62
C TYR A 603 -25.55 -0.43 -8.92
N ALA A 604 -24.35 -0.46 -9.50
CA ALA A 604 -23.66 -1.71 -9.88
C ALA A 604 -23.42 -2.63 -8.66
N VAL A 605 -22.89 -2.07 -7.57
CA VAL A 605 -22.66 -2.82 -6.32
C VAL A 605 -23.96 -3.35 -5.73
N SER A 606 -25.05 -2.56 -5.78
CA SER A 606 -26.34 -2.97 -5.22
C SER A 606 -26.96 -4.19 -5.92
N LEU A 607 -26.70 -4.36 -7.22
CA LEU A 607 -27.27 -5.43 -8.04
C LEU A 607 -26.52 -6.76 -7.93
N PHE A 608 -25.25 -6.74 -7.51
CA PHE A 608 -24.37 -7.91 -7.54
C PHE A 608 -24.96 -9.16 -6.84
N PRO A 609 -25.54 -9.08 -5.62
CA PRO A 609 -26.16 -10.26 -5.00
C PRO A 609 -27.34 -10.82 -5.79
N SER A 610 -28.09 -9.95 -6.48
CA SER A 610 -29.23 -10.36 -7.31
C SER A 610 -28.73 -11.12 -8.53
N PHE A 611 -27.75 -10.58 -9.25
CA PHE A 611 -27.17 -11.22 -10.43
C PHE A 611 -26.52 -12.56 -10.08
N LEU A 612 -25.81 -12.62 -8.94
CA LEU A 612 -25.25 -13.87 -8.42
C LEU A 612 -26.34 -14.92 -8.14
N SER A 613 -27.46 -14.52 -7.51
CA SER A 613 -28.59 -15.43 -7.29
C SER A 613 -29.21 -15.92 -8.59
N SER A 614 -29.28 -15.07 -9.63
CA SER A 614 -29.87 -15.42 -10.92
C SER A 614 -29.03 -16.44 -11.69
N ILE A 615 -27.71 -16.25 -11.76
CA ILE A 615 -26.83 -17.19 -12.49
C ILE A 615 -26.79 -18.57 -11.80
N LEU A 616 -26.86 -18.60 -10.46
CA LEU A 616 -26.94 -19.85 -9.70
C LEU A 616 -28.30 -20.55 -9.86
N ALA A 617 -29.40 -19.78 -9.94
CA ALA A 617 -30.73 -20.34 -10.17
C ALA A 617 -30.89 -20.90 -11.60
N ALA A 618 -30.20 -20.31 -12.59
CA ALA A 618 -30.16 -20.79 -13.97
C ALA A 618 -29.37 -22.11 -14.15
N SER A 619 -28.56 -22.49 -13.16
CA SER A 619 -27.65 -23.63 -13.20
C SER A 619 -28.24 -24.85 -12.49
N THR A 620 -28.68 -25.87 -13.24
CA THR A 620 -29.38 -27.04 -12.68
C THR A 620 -28.44 -28.15 -12.19
N SER A 621 -27.32 -28.40 -12.88
CA SER A 621 -26.45 -29.57 -12.63
C SER A 621 -25.03 -29.22 -12.16
N SER A 622 -24.39 -28.17 -12.71
CA SER A 622 -23.04 -27.73 -12.28
C SER A 622 -22.85 -26.22 -12.51
N PRO A 623 -22.23 -25.49 -11.55
CA PRO A 623 -21.99 -24.07 -11.69
C PRO A 623 -20.86 -23.73 -12.69
N GLY A 624 -20.07 -24.71 -13.12
CA GLY A 624 -18.84 -24.44 -13.87
C GLY A 624 -19.08 -23.75 -15.22
N ILE A 625 -19.88 -24.35 -16.11
CA ILE A 625 -20.16 -23.80 -17.44
C ILE A 625 -20.79 -22.40 -17.40
N PRO A 626 -21.86 -22.13 -16.63
CA PRO A 626 -22.48 -20.80 -16.62
C PRO A 626 -21.50 -19.69 -16.17
N PHE A 627 -20.70 -19.93 -15.13
CA PHE A 627 -19.70 -18.97 -14.69
C PHE A 627 -18.52 -18.85 -15.66
N ALA A 628 -18.06 -19.96 -16.25
CA ALA A 628 -17.03 -19.93 -17.28
C ALA A 628 -17.45 -19.10 -18.49
N LEU A 629 -18.70 -19.22 -18.96
CA LEU A 629 -19.24 -18.40 -20.04
C LEU A 629 -19.40 -16.93 -19.64
N ALA A 630 -19.80 -16.65 -18.40
CA ALA A 630 -19.92 -15.29 -17.91
C ALA A 630 -18.55 -14.60 -17.80
N PHE A 631 -17.54 -15.33 -17.32
CA PHE A 631 -16.15 -14.87 -17.27
C PHE A 631 -15.50 -14.78 -18.64
N PHE A 632 -15.86 -15.65 -19.59
CA PHE A 632 -15.46 -15.50 -20.98
C PHE A 632 -16.03 -14.22 -21.60
N TYR A 633 -17.31 -13.94 -21.38
CA TYR A 633 -17.94 -12.70 -21.85
C TYR A 633 -17.32 -11.45 -21.18
N TYR A 634 -16.99 -11.54 -19.89
CA TYR A 634 -16.21 -10.52 -19.18
C TYR A 634 -14.83 -10.30 -19.84
N ALA A 635 -14.09 -11.36 -20.17
CA ALA A 635 -12.78 -11.24 -20.83
C ALA A 635 -12.89 -10.63 -22.24
N VAL A 636 -13.98 -10.91 -22.97
CA VAL A 636 -14.27 -10.24 -24.25
C VAL A 636 -14.49 -8.74 -24.06
N LEU A 637 -15.22 -8.31 -23.02
CA LEU A 637 -15.39 -6.89 -22.72
C LEU A 637 -14.08 -6.23 -22.28
N GLU A 638 -13.22 -6.94 -21.56
CA GLU A 638 -11.88 -6.47 -21.15
C GLU A 638 -10.97 -6.23 -22.38
N LEU A 639 -10.92 -7.19 -23.31
CA LEU A 639 -10.24 -7.02 -24.59
C LEU A 639 -10.84 -5.87 -25.41
N ALA A 640 -12.16 -5.81 -25.51
CA ALA A 640 -12.86 -4.73 -26.21
C ALA A 640 -12.50 -3.35 -25.63
N SER A 641 -12.40 -3.23 -24.31
CA SER A 641 -12.01 -1.97 -23.64
C SER A 641 -10.55 -1.58 -23.86
N THR A 642 -9.68 -2.55 -24.11
CA THR A 642 -8.26 -2.32 -24.43
C THR A 642 -8.11 -1.90 -25.89
N TRP A 643 -8.89 -2.52 -26.78
CA TRP A 643 -8.87 -2.21 -28.22
C TRP A 643 -9.32 -0.79 -28.57
N THR A 644 -9.98 -0.07 -27.66
CA THR A 644 -10.35 1.33 -27.92
C THR A 644 -9.15 2.26 -28.02
N VAL A 645 -8.00 1.87 -27.44
CA VAL A 645 -6.73 2.60 -27.48
C VAL A 645 -5.62 1.81 -28.17
N ALA A 646 -5.53 0.49 -27.93
CA ALA A 646 -4.48 -0.36 -28.50
C ALA A 646 -4.77 -0.83 -29.95
N TYR A 647 -5.69 -0.17 -30.66
CA TYR A 647 -6.22 -0.64 -31.95
C TYR A 647 -5.15 -0.78 -33.05
N ALA A 648 -4.04 -0.05 -32.95
CA ALA A 648 -2.92 -0.13 -33.88
C ALA A 648 -2.12 -1.43 -33.75
N PHE A 649 -2.12 -2.07 -32.56
CA PHE A 649 -1.26 -3.22 -32.22
C PHE A 649 -1.97 -4.57 -32.29
N VAL A 650 -3.29 -4.56 -32.45
CA VAL A 650 -4.13 -5.76 -32.32
C VAL A 650 -4.91 -6.06 -33.60
N PRO A 651 -4.99 -7.34 -34.02
CA PRO A 651 -5.78 -7.71 -35.18
C PRO A 651 -7.23 -7.25 -35.05
N ALA A 652 -7.75 -6.61 -36.09
CA ALA A 652 -9.11 -6.04 -36.13
C ALA A 652 -9.41 -4.96 -35.07
N GLY A 653 -8.39 -4.38 -34.42
CA GLY A 653 -8.55 -3.30 -33.44
C GLY A 653 -9.30 -2.07 -33.97
N TRP A 654 -9.17 -1.79 -35.28
CA TRP A 654 -9.88 -0.71 -35.99
C TRP A 654 -11.40 -0.74 -35.81
N LEU A 655 -12.01 -1.89 -35.48
CA LEU A 655 -13.46 -2.01 -35.23
C LEU A 655 -13.91 -1.21 -33.99
N LEU A 656 -13.03 -1.04 -33.01
CA LEU A 656 -13.32 -0.34 -31.75
C LEU A 656 -12.45 0.91 -31.56
N ARG A 657 -11.71 1.34 -32.59
CA ARG A 657 -10.86 2.54 -32.56
C ARG A 657 -11.62 3.73 -31.97
N GLU A 658 -11.16 4.18 -30.80
CA GLU A 658 -11.71 5.34 -30.09
C GLU A 658 -13.19 5.21 -29.67
N ARG A 659 -13.72 3.97 -29.58
CA ARG A 659 -15.13 3.68 -29.29
C ARG A 659 -15.40 3.20 -27.87
N THR A 660 -14.89 3.93 -26.88
CA THR A 660 -15.21 3.67 -25.46
C THR A 660 -16.71 3.83 -25.17
N ASP A 661 -17.42 4.68 -25.93
CA ASP A 661 -18.89 4.79 -25.93
C ASP A 661 -19.58 3.45 -26.22
N ILE A 662 -19.11 2.72 -27.24
CA ILE A 662 -19.68 1.42 -27.63
C ILE A 662 -19.44 0.39 -26.53
N VAL A 663 -18.24 0.35 -25.93
CA VAL A 663 -17.91 -0.62 -24.87
C VAL A 663 -18.77 -0.37 -23.63
N LEU A 664 -18.93 0.90 -23.22
CA LEU A 664 -19.81 1.28 -22.12
C LEU A 664 -21.28 0.95 -22.43
N GLY A 665 -21.75 1.27 -23.64
CA GLY A 665 -23.09 0.94 -24.11
C GLY A 665 -23.36 -0.57 -24.15
N TRP A 666 -22.41 -1.36 -24.64
CA TRP A 666 -22.46 -2.82 -24.68
C TRP A 666 -22.52 -3.41 -23.26
N THR A 667 -21.73 -2.87 -22.34
CA THR A 667 -21.76 -3.24 -20.93
C THR A 667 -23.12 -2.96 -20.29
N MET A 668 -23.67 -1.76 -20.48
CA MET A 668 -24.98 -1.37 -19.93
C MET A 668 -26.12 -2.16 -20.57
N ALA A 669 -26.05 -2.47 -21.87
CA ALA A 669 -27.00 -3.34 -22.55
C ALA A 669 -27.00 -4.75 -21.95
N GLY A 670 -25.84 -5.32 -21.67
CA GLY A 670 -25.71 -6.62 -21.01
C GLY A 670 -26.25 -6.63 -19.58
N VAL A 671 -26.01 -5.57 -18.79
CA VAL A 671 -26.66 -5.37 -17.47
C VAL A 671 -28.18 -5.34 -17.63
N GLY A 672 -28.71 -4.62 -18.63
CA GLY A 672 -30.14 -4.54 -18.93
C GLY A 672 -30.77 -5.89 -19.28
N ILE A 673 -30.09 -6.69 -20.11
CA ILE A 673 -30.50 -8.07 -20.44
C ILE A 673 -30.58 -8.92 -19.18
N GLY A 674 -29.60 -8.80 -18.27
CA GLY A 674 -29.57 -9.50 -16.99
C GLY A 674 -30.72 -9.16 -16.02
N LEU A 675 -31.36 -8.00 -16.17
CA LEU A 675 -32.52 -7.60 -15.35
C LEU A 675 -33.81 -8.34 -15.73
N LEU A 676 -33.92 -8.85 -16.97
CA LEU A 676 -35.11 -9.57 -17.45
C LEU A 676 -35.45 -10.82 -16.61
N PRO A 677 -34.51 -11.76 -16.34
CA PRO A 677 -34.77 -12.91 -15.48
C PRO A 677 -35.02 -12.50 -14.01
N LEU A 678 -34.36 -11.44 -13.53
CA LEU A 678 -34.49 -10.96 -12.15
C LEU A 678 -35.89 -10.41 -11.84
N ARG A 679 -36.52 -9.72 -12.79
CA ARG A 679 -37.89 -9.22 -12.62
C ARG A 679 -38.90 -10.36 -12.50
N ARG A 680 -38.69 -11.45 -13.24
CA ARG A 680 -39.53 -12.66 -13.17
C ARG A 680 -39.36 -13.37 -11.82
N LEU A 681 -38.13 -13.44 -11.30
CA LEU A 681 -37.82 -13.99 -9.97
C LEU A 681 -38.42 -13.15 -8.84
N ALA A 682 -38.31 -11.82 -8.91
CA ALA A 682 -38.84 -10.91 -7.89
C ALA A 682 -40.37 -10.99 -7.74
N ALA A 683 -41.11 -11.17 -8.84
CA ALA A 683 -42.56 -11.37 -8.81
C ALA A 683 -42.97 -12.67 -8.07
N SER A 684 -42.11 -13.68 -8.07
CA SER A 684 -42.37 -14.97 -7.39
C SER A 684 -42.02 -14.98 -5.89
N GLN A 685 -41.16 -14.06 -5.43
CA GLN A 685 -40.61 -14.02 -4.06
C GLN A 685 -41.31 -13.00 -3.14
N ALA A 686 -42.30 -12.25 -3.62
CA ALA A 686 -43.03 -11.24 -2.86
C ALA A 686 -43.89 -11.80 -1.69
N SER A 687 -43.88 -13.12 -1.45
CA SER A 687 -44.73 -13.82 -0.46
C SER A 687 -44.01 -14.29 0.80
N SER A 688 -42.69 -14.08 0.97
CA SER A 688 -41.95 -14.57 2.15
C SER A 688 -41.74 -13.51 3.23
N SER A 689 -41.95 -13.93 4.49
CA SER A 689 -41.98 -13.15 5.74
C SER A 689 -40.75 -12.30 6.05
N ALA A 690 -40.96 -11.30 6.92
CA ALA A 690 -40.00 -10.28 7.36
C ALA A 690 -38.65 -10.85 7.86
N PRO A 691 -37.53 -10.16 7.56
CA PRO A 691 -36.20 -10.61 7.96
C PRO A 691 -35.99 -10.42 9.47
N THR A 692 -35.52 -11.46 10.15
CA THR A 692 -35.00 -11.36 11.51
C THR A 692 -33.61 -10.71 11.47
N ARG A 693 -33.38 -9.71 12.32
CA ARG A 693 -32.11 -8.97 12.37
C ARG A 693 -30.98 -9.91 12.82
N SER A 694 -30.13 -10.31 11.87
CA SER A 694 -29.03 -11.25 12.11
C SER A 694 -27.80 -10.55 12.70
N ARG A 695 -26.99 -11.28 13.48
CA ARG A 695 -25.67 -10.80 13.96
C ARG A 695 -24.75 -10.34 12.82
N ARG A 696 -24.95 -10.87 11.60
CA ARG A 696 -24.23 -10.47 10.39
C ARG A 696 -24.47 -9.00 10.01
N THR A 697 -25.68 -8.50 10.25
CA THR A 697 -26.02 -7.10 10.00
C THR A 697 -25.19 -6.18 10.91
N SER A 698 -24.89 -6.58 12.15
CA SER A 698 -24.01 -5.80 13.02
C SER A 698 -22.57 -5.78 12.52
N TYR A 699 -22.03 -6.91 12.07
CA TYR A 699 -20.67 -6.97 11.51
C TYR A 699 -20.52 -6.13 10.24
N LEU A 700 -21.53 -6.12 9.37
CA LEU A 700 -21.57 -5.26 8.19
C LEU A 700 -21.43 -3.78 8.57
N HIS A 701 -22.30 -3.27 9.45
CA HIS A 701 -22.27 -1.86 9.86
C HIS A 701 -20.94 -1.49 10.53
N ILE A 702 -20.38 -2.37 11.37
CA ILE A 702 -19.07 -2.14 12.00
C ILE A 702 -17.97 -2.07 10.93
N THR A 703 -17.97 -2.99 9.96
CA THR A 703 -16.97 -3.00 8.88
C THR A 703 -17.04 -1.74 8.03
N LEU A 704 -18.26 -1.32 7.65
CA LEU A 704 -18.46 -0.07 6.90
C LEU A 704 -18.05 1.16 7.71
N LEU A 705 -18.33 1.19 9.02
CA LEU A 705 -17.85 2.25 9.90
C LEU A 705 -16.32 2.30 9.93
N LEU A 706 -15.64 1.16 10.05
CA LEU A 706 -14.18 1.09 10.02
C LEU A 706 -13.61 1.55 8.68
N ILE A 707 -14.24 1.17 7.56
CA ILE A 707 -13.86 1.64 6.21
C ILE A 707 -14.00 3.17 6.11
N SER A 708 -15.11 3.74 6.59
CA SER A 708 -15.30 5.19 6.59
C SER A 708 -14.28 5.91 7.46
N LEU A 709 -14.01 5.40 8.67
CA LEU A 709 -13.01 5.98 9.57
C LEU A 709 -11.59 5.89 8.97
N ALA A 710 -11.25 4.78 8.33
CA ALA A 710 -9.97 4.61 7.64
C ALA A 710 -9.83 5.52 6.41
N SER A 711 -10.94 5.77 5.69
CA SER A 711 -10.96 6.73 4.57
C SER A 711 -10.68 8.14 5.06
N VAL A 712 -11.31 8.55 6.16
CA VAL A 712 -11.05 9.86 6.80
C VAL A 712 -9.62 9.94 7.33
N PHE A 713 -9.12 8.88 7.98
CA PHE A 713 -7.73 8.81 8.44
C PHE A 713 -6.74 8.97 7.28
N SER A 714 -7.01 8.34 6.13
CA SER A 714 -6.18 8.47 4.93
C SER A 714 -6.11 9.92 4.44
N ILE A 715 -7.24 10.64 4.44
CA ILE A 715 -7.27 12.08 4.12
C ILE A 715 -6.42 12.89 5.09
N ILE A 716 -6.52 12.62 6.40
CA ILE A 716 -5.75 13.32 7.44
C ILE A 716 -4.25 13.04 7.30
N HIS A 717 -3.88 11.79 7.04
CA HIS A 717 -2.49 11.37 6.82
C HIS A 717 -1.88 12.10 5.62
N HIS A 718 -2.68 12.27 4.56
CA HIS A 718 -2.28 12.89 3.30
C HIS A 718 -2.48 14.42 3.27
N ARG A 719 -2.61 15.08 4.43
CA ARG A 719 -2.79 16.55 4.51
C ARG A 719 -1.65 17.36 3.88
N SER A 720 -0.46 16.78 3.73
CA SER A 720 0.70 17.40 3.07
C SER A 720 0.47 17.67 1.58
N PHE A 721 -0.44 16.93 0.92
CA PHE A 721 -0.81 17.19 -0.48
C PHE A 721 -1.33 18.62 -0.72
N PHE A 722 -1.83 19.29 0.32
CA PHE A 722 -2.38 20.63 0.22
C PHE A 722 -1.35 21.75 0.46
N GLN A 723 -0.07 21.40 0.67
CA GLN A 723 0.98 22.42 0.84
C GLN A 723 1.38 23.03 -0.51
N PRO A 724 1.67 24.34 -0.56
CA PRO A 724 2.21 24.97 -1.75
C PRO A 724 3.56 24.35 -2.15
N GLY A 725 3.79 24.22 -3.45
CA GLY A 725 5.07 23.78 -3.97
C GLY A 725 6.17 24.80 -3.66
N VAL A 726 7.36 24.31 -3.30
CA VAL A 726 8.54 25.13 -3.01
C VAL A 726 9.63 24.85 -4.05
N PRO A 727 9.89 25.78 -4.99
CA PRO A 727 10.94 25.63 -6.00
C PRO A 727 12.32 25.46 -5.34
N HIS A 728 13.22 24.70 -5.99
CA HIS A 728 14.56 24.44 -5.42
C HIS A 728 15.42 25.71 -5.34
N HIS A 729 15.42 26.52 -6.40
CA HIS A 729 16.32 27.66 -6.57
C HIS A 729 15.52 28.94 -6.85
N ALA A 730 14.69 29.31 -5.87
CA ALA A 730 13.77 30.44 -5.99
C ALA A 730 14.45 31.81 -6.02
N GLU A 731 15.60 31.94 -5.36
CA GLU A 731 16.37 33.20 -5.28
C GLU A 731 16.94 33.59 -6.64
N GLU A 732 17.42 32.61 -7.39
CA GLU A 732 17.95 32.77 -8.75
C GLU A 732 16.88 32.74 -9.85
N ARG A 733 15.60 32.57 -9.46
CA ARG A 733 14.44 32.49 -10.37
C ARG A 733 14.63 31.40 -11.43
N LEU A 734 15.10 30.24 -10.99
CA LEU A 734 15.38 29.09 -11.83
C LEU A 734 14.18 28.17 -11.97
N LEU A 735 13.94 27.74 -13.21
CA LEU A 735 12.98 26.71 -13.58
C LEU A 735 13.74 25.49 -14.08
N THR A 736 13.70 24.39 -13.33
CA THR A 736 14.16 23.08 -13.83
C THR A 736 12.97 22.28 -14.34
N ALA A 737 12.95 22.00 -15.65
CA ALA A 737 11.93 21.20 -16.31
C ALA A 737 12.49 19.83 -16.72
N GLY A 738 11.74 18.77 -16.47
CA GLY A 738 12.12 17.40 -16.82
C GLY A 738 11.03 16.71 -17.64
N ILE A 739 11.43 15.84 -18.56
CA ILE A 739 10.55 14.96 -19.32
C ILE A 739 11.01 13.51 -19.22
N TRP A 740 10.04 12.59 -19.11
CA TRP A 740 10.31 11.16 -19.17
C TRP A 740 9.08 10.35 -19.65
N THR A 741 9.28 9.45 -20.62
CA THR A 741 8.27 8.42 -20.95
C THR A 741 8.43 7.24 -20.01
N VAL A 742 7.41 6.94 -19.20
CA VAL A 742 7.56 6.07 -18.01
C VAL A 742 6.96 4.68 -18.15
N HIS A 743 6.55 4.28 -19.35
CA HIS A 743 6.12 2.91 -19.66
C HIS A 743 5.08 2.36 -18.67
N PHE A 744 4.03 3.16 -18.42
CA PHE A 744 2.93 2.82 -17.52
C PHE A 744 3.39 2.43 -16.10
N GLY A 745 4.53 2.95 -15.65
CA GLY A 745 5.03 2.81 -14.28
C GLY A 745 5.50 1.40 -13.90
N LEU A 746 5.99 0.61 -14.86
CA LEU A 746 6.64 -0.68 -14.63
C LEU A 746 8.07 -0.68 -15.21
N ASP A 747 9.03 -1.10 -14.40
CA ASP A 747 10.45 -1.14 -14.78
C ASP A 747 10.83 -2.35 -15.65
N GLY A 748 12.09 -2.42 -16.10
CA GLY A 748 12.61 -3.50 -16.95
C GLY A 748 12.52 -4.92 -16.39
N TYR A 749 12.12 -5.12 -15.13
CA TYR A 749 11.83 -6.44 -14.54
C TYR A 749 10.38 -6.54 -14.00
N MET A 750 9.47 -5.73 -14.56
CA MET A 750 8.06 -5.70 -14.21
C MET A 750 7.83 -5.35 -12.74
N TRP A 751 8.61 -4.42 -12.17
CA TRP A 751 8.35 -3.85 -10.84
C TRP A 751 7.71 -2.47 -10.94
N GLU A 752 6.82 -2.14 -10.00
CA GLU A 752 6.30 -0.78 -9.86
C GLU A 752 7.45 0.22 -9.70
N SER A 753 7.47 1.28 -10.52
CA SER A 753 8.61 2.19 -10.67
C SER A 753 8.38 3.63 -10.16
N SER A 754 7.17 3.99 -9.71
CA SER A 754 6.82 5.35 -9.27
C SER A 754 7.79 5.91 -8.23
N ARG A 755 8.21 5.08 -7.28
CA ARG A 755 9.14 5.51 -6.21
C ARG A 755 10.53 5.86 -6.74
N ARG A 756 11.02 5.08 -7.70
CA ARG A 756 12.31 5.32 -8.36
C ARG A 756 12.24 6.57 -9.23
N ILE A 757 11.13 6.76 -9.96
CA ILE A 757 10.87 7.96 -10.76
C ILE A 757 10.84 9.21 -9.86
N ALA A 758 10.12 9.16 -8.73
CA ALA A 758 10.10 10.24 -7.76
C ALA A 758 11.49 10.53 -7.19
N GLN A 759 12.23 9.49 -6.79
CA GLN A 759 13.59 9.66 -6.27
C GLN A 759 14.52 10.31 -7.31
N PHE A 760 14.41 9.90 -8.57
CA PHE A 760 15.15 10.52 -9.69
C PHE A 760 14.84 12.02 -9.80
N PHE A 761 13.56 12.41 -9.89
CA PHE A 761 13.20 13.82 -10.03
C PHE A 761 13.58 14.66 -8.81
N LYS A 762 13.57 14.05 -7.62
CA LYS A 762 14.03 14.69 -6.39
C LYS A 762 15.53 14.95 -6.41
N GLU A 763 16.31 13.94 -6.78
CA GLU A 763 17.78 14.02 -6.92
C GLU A 763 18.22 14.97 -8.03
N ALA A 764 17.39 15.11 -9.06
CA ALA A 764 17.58 16.01 -10.19
C ALA A 764 17.12 17.46 -9.92
N GLU A 765 16.54 17.73 -8.75
CA GLU A 765 16.00 19.04 -8.35
C GLU A 765 15.01 19.64 -9.38
N VAL A 766 14.07 18.81 -9.87
CA VAL A 766 13.10 19.22 -10.88
C VAL A 766 11.92 19.98 -10.26
N ASP A 767 11.49 21.07 -10.91
CA ASP A 767 10.37 21.91 -10.47
C ASP A 767 9.11 21.74 -11.34
N VAL A 768 9.26 21.31 -12.59
CA VAL A 768 8.17 20.95 -13.51
C VAL A 768 8.49 19.62 -14.19
N VAL A 769 7.60 18.65 -14.05
CA VAL A 769 7.75 17.28 -14.55
C VAL A 769 6.68 17.00 -15.60
N ALA A 770 7.13 16.59 -16.79
CA ALA A 770 6.31 15.99 -17.81
C ALA A 770 6.53 14.48 -17.84
N MET A 771 5.45 13.71 -17.72
CA MET A 771 5.48 12.26 -17.86
C MET A 771 4.58 11.81 -19.00
N LEU A 772 5.03 10.84 -19.77
CA LEU A 772 4.28 10.27 -20.90
C LEU A 772 4.03 8.78 -20.68
N GLU A 773 3.02 8.22 -21.34
CA GLU A 773 2.50 6.86 -21.10
C GLU A 773 2.02 6.68 -19.66
N THR A 774 1.09 7.55 -19.25
CA THR A 774 0.60 7.68 -17.87
C THR A 774 -0.88 7.32 -17.67
N ASP A 775 -1.60 6.91 -18.73
CA ASP A 775 -3.01 6.49 -18.60
C ASP A 775 -3.12 5.07 -18.02
N ASP A 776 -3.07 5.00 -16.70
CA ASP A 776 -3.21 3.78 -15.92
C ASP A 776 -4.66 3.54 -15.42
N HIS A 777 -5.61 4.41 -15.77
CA HIS A 777 -7.02 4.33 -15.37
C HIS A 777 -7.86 3.38 -16.24
N ARG A 778 -7.22 2.32 -16.71
CA ARG A 778 -7.80 1.21 -17.46
C ARG A 778 -7.55 -0.09 -16.72
N VAL A 779 -8.33 -1.13 -17.05
CA VAL A 779 -8.14 -2.47 -16.47
C VAL A 779 -6.72 -2.99 -16.70
N VAL A 780 -6.17 -2.75 -17.90
CA VAL A 780 -4.78 -3.09 -18.24
C VAL A 780 -3.73 -2.29 -17.47
N GLY A 781 -4.05 -1.08 -17.00
CA GLY A 781 -3.21 -0.30 -16.07
C GLY A 781 -3.44 -0.63 -14.59
N GLY A 782 -4.35 -1.58 -14.28
CA GLY A 782 -4.71 -1.92 -12.91
C GLY A 782 -5.64 -0.89 -12.25
N ASN A 783 -6.21 0.00 -13.05
CA ASN A 783 -6.98 1.17 -12.63
C ASN A 783 -6.24 1.97 -11.55
N ARG A 784 -5.08 2.53 -11.85
CA ARG A 784 -4.30 3.29 -10.87
C ARG A 784 -3.91 4.67 -11.38
N ASP A 785 -3.37 5.47 -10.48
CA ASP A 785 -2.86 6.80 -10.75
C ASP A 785 -1.40 6.90 -10.30
N ILE A 786 -0.49 6.86 -11.27
CA ILE A 786 0.95 6.94 -11.03
C ILE A 786 1.39 8.30 -10.47
N THR A 787 0.60 9.36 -10.71
CA THR A 787 0.98 10.73 -10.37
C THR A 787 0.88 11.02 -8.87
N GLN A 788 0.01 10.31 -8.13
CA GLN A 788 -0.27 10.60 -6.72
C GLN A 788 0.96 10.48 -5.82
N TYR A 789 1.70 9.37 -5.93
CA TYR A 789 2.90 9.17 -5.11
C TYR A 789 4.00 10.17 -5.48
N ILE A 790 4.20 10.40 -6.78
CA ILE A 790 5.25 11.27 -7.31
C ILE A 790 4.99 12.71 -6.88
N ALA A 791 3.79 13.23 -7.11
CA ALA A 791 3.39 14.58 -6.71
C ALA A 791 3.54 14.80 -5.20
N HIS A 792 3.13 13.83 -4.39
CA HIS A 792 3.26 13.92 -2.93
C HIS A 792 4.71 13.91 -2.46
N SER A 793 5.51 12.96 -2.94
CA SER A 793 6.90 12.78 -2.50
C SER A 793 7.81 13.94 -2.92
N LEU A 794 7.49 14.60 -4.03
CA LEU A 794 8.20 15.77 -4.55
C LEU A 794 7.67 17.11 -4.03
N ASN A 795 6.58 17.11 -3.24
CA ASN A 795 5.88 18.33 -2.81
C ASN A 795 5.45 19.22 -4.01
N MET A 796 4.82 18.60 -5.00
CA MET A 796 4.34 19.23 -6.24
C MET A 796 2.80 19.16 -6.29
N PRO A 797 2.08 20.14 -5.72
CA PRO A 797 0.63 20.05 -5.53
C PRO A 797 -0.19 20.31 -6.79
N TYR A 798 0.41 20.86 -7.86
CA TYR A 798 -0.30 21.20 -9.09
C TYR A 798 -0.11 20.07 -10.09
N VAL A 799 -1.13 19.23 -10.24
CA VAL A 799 -1.12 18.05 -11.10
C VAL A 799 -2.21 18.16 -12.12
N ASP A 800 -1.83 18.11 -13.39
CA ASP A 800 -2.72 17.82 -14.50
C ASP A 800 -2.43 16.41 -15.00
N ILE A 801 -3.35 15.48 -14.74
CA ILE A 801 -3.22 14.06 -15.13
C ILE A 801 -3.46 13.83 -16.64
N GLY A 802 -3.77 14.89 -17.39
CA GLY A 802 -4.02 14.84 -18.83
C GLY A 802 -5.42 14.36 -19.20
N PRO A 803 -5.65 14.07 -20.50
CA PRO A 803 -6.96 13.62 -20.97
C PRO A 803 -7.35 12.29 -20.32
N GLY A 804 -8.60 12.20 -19.86
CA GLY A 804 -9.13 10.99 -19.24
C GLY A 804 -9.17 9.77 -20.18
N PRO A 805 -9.30 8.54 -19.65
CA PRO A 805 -9.24 7.31 -20.44
C PRO A 805 -10.33 7.20 -21.51
N GLN A 806 -11.47 7.87 -21.35
CA GLN A 806 -12.52 7.95 -22.38
C GLN A 806 -12.10 8.72 -23.65
N LYS A 807 -10.96 9.44 -23.60
CA LYS A 807 -10.37 10.14 -24.74
C LYS A 807 -9.41 9.25 -25.57
N ASN A 808 -9.18 8.00 -25.14
CA ASN A 808 -8.47 6.96 -25.91
C ASN A 808 -7.02 7.28 -26.31
N THR A 809 -6.26 7.87 -25.38
CA THR A 809 -4.81 8.13 -25.53
C THR A 809 -4.00 7.30 -24.54
N TRP A 810 -2.70 7.13 -24.73
CA TRP A 810 -1.81 6.53 -23.69
C TRP A 810 -1.48 7.45 -22.52
N GLY A 811 -1.95 8.69 -22.55
CA GLY A 811 -1.85 9.64 -21.45
C GLY A 811 -0.55 10.44 -21.46
N ALA A 812 -0.66 11.63 -20.89
CA ALA A 812 0.46 12.51 -20.56
C ALA A 812 0.08 13.21 -19.25
N ALA A 813 1.05 13.47 -18.38
CA ALA A 813 0.83 14.17 -17.12
C ALA A 813 1.82 15.33 -16.97
N LEU A 814 1.34 16.42 -16.39
CA LEU A 814 2.12 17.58 -16.00
C LEU A 814 2.01 17.76 -14.49
N ILE A 815 3.14 17.66 -13.80
CA ILE A 815 3.26 17.84 -12.35
C ILE A 815 4.15 19.06 -12.11
N SER A 816 3.70 20.00 -11.29
CA SER A 816 4.37 21.29 -11.12
C SER A 816 4.40 21.74 -9.65
N LYS A 817 5.51 22.35 -9.25
CA LYS A 817 5.59 23.14 -8.02
C LYS A 817 4.96 24.52 -8.17
N PHE A 818 4.97 25.04 -9.39
CA PHE A 818 4.38 26.32 -9.74
C PHE A 818 2.87 26.17 -10.03
N PRO A 819 2.04 27.13 -9.62
CA PRO A 819 0.61 27.10 -9.89
C PRO A 819 0.30 27.00 -11.38
N ILE A 820 -0.53 26.02 -11.76
CA ILE A 820 -1.12 25.95 -13.10
C ILE A 820 -2.33 26.89 -13.12
N LEU A 821 -2.24 27.98 -13.88
CA LEU A 821 -3.30 28.97 -13.99
C LEU A 821 -4.44 28.49 -14.89
N ARG A 822 -4.07 27.87 -16.00
CA ARG A 822 -4.97 27.31 -17.02
C ARG A 822 -4.29 26.14 -17.70
N SER A 823 -5.04 25.11 -18.05
CA SER A 823 -4.58 24.05 -18.93
C SER A 823 -5.70 23.54 -19.82
N SER A 824 -5.34 23.13 -21.04
CA SER A 824 -6.23 22.52 -22.01
C SER A 824 -5.61 21.25 -22.57
N HIS A 825 -6.46 20.26 -22.86
CA HIS A 825 -6.04 19.00 -23.48
C HIS A 825 -6.40 19.00 -24.95
N HIS A 826 -5.44 18.62 -25.79
CA HIS A 826 -5.58 18.53 -27.23
C HIS A 826 -5.38 17.07 -27.65
N LEU A 827 -6.34 16.54 -28.40
CA LEU A 827 -6.21 15.26 -29.08
C LEU A 827 -5.66 15.57 -30.46
N LEU A 828 -4.40 15.20 -30.70
CA LEU A 828 -3.70 15.58 -31.92
C LEU A 828 -4.22 14.74 -33.11
N PRO A 829 -4.20 15.29 -34.34
CA PRO A 829 -4.77 14.60 -35.50
C PRO A 829 -4.09 13.26 -35.78
N SER A 830 -4.88 12.21 -35.94
CA SER A 830 -4.39 10.86 -36.24
C SER A 830 -5.31 10.17 -37.26
N PRO A 831 -5.05 10.27 -38.58
CA PRO A 831 -5.86 9.57 -39.56
C PRO A 831 -5.66 8.04 -39.54
N ASN A 832 -4.44 7.55 -39.31
CA ASN A 832 -4.12 6.12 -39.50
C ASN A 832 -3.61 5.42 -38.23
N GLY A 833 -2.81 6.11 -37.44
CA GLY A 833 -2.07 5.59 -36.29
C GLY A 833 -2.69 5.90 -34.94
N GLU A 834 -1.83 6.11 -33.95
CA GLU A 834 -2.22 6.36 -32.57
C GLU A 834 -2.70 7.81 -32.33
N LEU A 835 -3.80 7.91 -31.58
CA LEU A 835 -4.29 9.18 -31.07
C LEU A 835 -3.38 9.72 -29.94
N ALA A 836 -2.64 10.77 -30.28
CA ALA A 836 -1.66 11.41 -29.41
C ALA A 836 -2.27 12.50 -28.50
N PRO A 837 -1.94 12.53 -27.20
CA PRO A 837 -2.33 13.60 -26.28
C PRO A 837 -1.33 14.76 -26.29
N ALA A 838 -1.83 15.98 -26.09
CA ALA A 838 -1.03 17.13 -25.67
C ALA A 838 -1.72 17.94 -24.57
N ILE A 839 -0.94 18.37 -23.58
CA ILE A 839 -1.34 19.33 -22.54
C ILE A 839 -0.72 20.68 -22.90
N TYR A 840 -1.57 21.70 -23.03
CA TYR A 840 -1.13 23.09 -23.09
C TYR A 840 -1.45 23.74 -21.74
N ALA A 841 -0.44 24.10 -20.96
CA ALA A 841 -0.64 24.71 -19.65
C ALA A 841 0.07 26.07 -19.55
N THR A 842 -0.51 27.01 -18.80
CA THR A 842 0.16 28.25 -18.40
C THR A 842 0.42 28.21 -16.90
N LEU A 843 1.69 28.33 -16.52
CA LEU A 843 2.16 28.32 -15.13
C LEU A 843 2.52 29.73 -14.68
N ASP A 844 2.31 30.04 -13.40
CA ASP A 844 2.86 31.24 -12.76
C ASP A 844 4.25 30.93 -12.17
N VAL A 845 5.30 31.33 -12.89
CA VAL A 845 6.69 31.07 -12.52
C VAL A 845 7.33 32.39 -12.09
N TYR A 846 7.45 32.57 -10.77
CA TYR A 846 7.99 33.80 -10.15
C TYR A 846 7.31 35.09 -10.61
N GLY A 847 5.99 35.08 -10.81
CA GLY A 847 5.19 36.22 -11.28
C GLY A 847 5.12 36.38 -12.80
N THR A 848 5.85 35.55 -13.55
CA THR A 848 5.85 35.52 -15.01
C THR A 848 5.01 34.35 -15.50
N GLU A 849 4.05 34.60 -16.39
CA GLU A 849 3.32 33.51 -17.04
C GLU A 849 4.23 32.77 -18.05
N VAL A 850 4.47 31.48 -17.82
CA VAL A 850 5.24 30.60 -18.71
C VAL A 850 4.33 29.51 -19.23
N ASP A 851 4.28 29.35 -20.55
CA ASP A 851 3.52 28.26 -21.16
C ASP A 851 4.37 26.98 -21.19
N VAL A 852 3.79 25.87 -20.76
CA VAL A 852 4.40 24.54 -20.79
C VAL A 852 3.52 23.64 -21.64
N VAL A 853 4.10 23.13 -22.71
CA VAL A 853 3.42 22.20 -23.64
C VAL A 853 4.02 20.82 -23.47
N VAL A 854 3.20 19.86 -23.06
CA VAL A 854 3.57 18.45 -22.93
C VAL A 854 2.91 17.66 -24.05
N ALA A 855 3.64 16.85 -24.81
CA ALA A 855 3.06 16.10 -25.93
C ALA A 855 3.69 14.71 -26.11
N HIS A 856 2.86 13.75 -26.52
CA HIS A 856 3.30 12.40 -26.91
C HIS A 856 2.85 12.10 -28.33
N ASN A 857 3.71 12.32 -29.33
CA ASN A 857 3.39 12.00 -30.72
C ASN A 857 3.28 10.49 -30.94
N GLY A 858 2.56 10.11 -32.00
CA GLY A 858 2.46 8.75 -32.47
C GLY A 858 3.79 8.17 -32.96
N GLN A 859 3.77 6.88 -33.25
CA GLN A 859 4.94 6.05 -33.47
C GLN A 859 5.58 6.25 -34.84
N GLU A 860 6.72 5.59 -35.09
CA GLU A 860 7.52 5.72 -36.32
C GLU A 860 6.80 5.20 -37.58
N GLU A 861 5.92 4.23 -37.40
CA GLU A 861 5.21 3.49 -38.44
C GLU A 861 4.17 4.34 -39.21
N ASP A 862 3.70 5.44 -38.61
CA ASP A 862 2.70 6.34 -39.21
C ASP A 862 3.25 7.77 -39.46
N PRO A 863 4.07 7.98 -40.50
CA PRO A 863 4.70 9.28 -40.78
C PRO A 863 3.71 10.44 -40.95
N LEU A 864 2.55 10.18 -41.57
CA LEU A 864 1.53 11.20 -41.80
C LEU A 864 0.95 11.71 -40.48
N ASP A 865 0.71 10.82 -39.53
CA ASP A 865 0.19 11.18 -38.21
C ASP A 865 1.22 12.05 -37.49
N ARG A 866 2.49 11.64 -37.45
CA ARG A 866 3.55 12.46 -36.85
C ARG A 866 3.68 13.84 -37.50
N GLU A 867 3.55 13.93 -38.82
CA GLU A 867 3.57 15.20 -39.55
C GLU A 867 2.41 16.11 -39.10
N LEU A 868 1.18 15.60 -39.08
CA LEU A 868 -0.01 16.36 -38.73
C LEU A 868 -0.03 16.77 -37.26
N GLN A 869 0.38 15.87 -36.36
CA GLN A 869 0.51 16.12 -34.94
C GLN A 869 1.56 17.21 -34.68
N SER A 870 2.71 17.14 -35.34
CA SER A 870 3.78 18.14 -35.19
C SER A 870 3.41 19.50 -35.77
N LYS A 871 2.64 19.53 -36.89
CA LYS A 871 2.08 20.77 -37.43
C LYS A 871 1.12 21.43 -36.44
N GLU A 872 0.26 20.66 -35.80
CA GLU A 872 -0.67 21.17 -34.80
C GLU A 872 0.05 21.68 -33.55
N LEU A 873 1.07 20.96 -33.06
CA LEU A 873 1.93 21.42 -31.96
C LEU A 873 2.67 22.72 -32.32
N GLY A 874 3.23 22.80 -33.53
CA GLY A 874 3.85 24.01 -34.05
C GLY A 874 2.87 25.19 -34.09
N ARG A 875 1.62 24.96 -34.53
CA ARG A 875 0.55 25.97 -34.49
C ARG A 875 0.25 26.43 -33.06
N LEU A 876 0.01 25.49 -32.14
CA LEU A 876 -0.30 25.79 -30.74
C LEU A 876 0.80 26.63 -30.06
N MET A 877 2.07 26.25 -30.26
CA MET A 877 3.19 27.02 -29.73
C MET A 877 3.32 28.38 -30.41
N ARG A 878 3.12 28.47 -31.74
CA ARG A 878 3.20 29.75 -32.47
C ARG A 878 2.14 30.74 -32.01
N GLU A 879 0.93 30.30 -31.69
CA GLU A 879 -0.19 31.18 -31.33
C GLU A 879 0.03 31.97 -30.03
N SER A 880 0.81 31.44 -29.10
CA SER A 880 1.18 32.14 -27.87
C SER A 880 2.42 33.01 -27.99
N TRP A 881 2.99 33.13 -29.19
CA TRP A 881 4.09 34.06 -29.44
C TRP A 881 3.68 35.50 -29.08
N PRO A 882 4.53 36.30 -28.38
CA PRO A 882 5.93 36.05 -28.00
C PRO A 882 6.14 35.58 -26.55
N LYS A 883 5.16 34.92 -25.94
CA LYS A 883 5.20 34.53 -24.53
C LYS A 883 6.30 33.49 -24.24
N PRO A 884 6.95 33.53 -23.05
CA PRO A 884 7.86 32.47 -22.64
C PRO A 884 7.21 31.09 -22.69
N THR A 885 7.89 30.12 -23.30
CA THR A 885 7.32 28.79 -23.51
C THR A 885 8.40 27.71 -23.37
N VAL A 886 8.04 26.59 -22.74
CA VAL A 886 8.82 25.35 -22.71
C VAL A 886 7.98 24.24 -23.35
N PHE A 887 8.53 23.56 -24.34
CA PHE A 887 7.98 22.35 -24.92
C PHE A 887 8.72 21.15 -24.36
N LEU A 888 7.98 20.17 -23.87
CA LEU A 888 8.44 18.90 -23.34
C LEU A 888 7.70 17.82 -24.14
N GLY A 889 8.30 17.29 -25.20
CA GLY A 889 7.58 16.37 -26.07
C GLY A 889 8.37 15.19 -26.60
N TYR A 890 7.61 14.13 -26.90
CA TYR A 890 8.08 12.94 -27.60
C TYR A 890 7.69 13.05 -29.08
N LEU A 891 8.68 13.11 -29.96
CA LEU A 891 8.50 13.46 -31.38
C LEU A 891 8.87 12.34 -32.36
N VAL A 892 9.73 11.39 -31.97
CA VAL A 892 10.26 10.32 -32.85
C VAL A 892 10.89 10.89 -34.13
N THR A 893 12.01 11.60 -33.95
CA THR A 893 12.75 12.23 -35.06
C THR A 893 14.21 12.37 -34.67
N THR A 894 15.10 12.55 -35.65
CA THR A 894 16.46 13.03 -35.35
C THR A 894 16.48 14.56 -35.33
N PRO A 895 17.44 15.19 -34.60
CA PRO A 895 17.70 16.62 -34.74
C PRO A 895 17.99 16.99 -36.20
N HIS A 896 17.55 18.19 -36.61
CA HIS A 896 17.71 18.73 -37.97
C HIS A 896 17.03 17.96 -39.10
N ALA A 897 16.19 16.97 -38.79
CA ALA A 897 15.47 16.22 -39.81
C ALA A 897 14.62 17.14 -40.71
N GLU A 898 14.72 16.92 -42.02
CA GLU A 898 13.99 17.70 -43.02
C GLU A 898 12.49 17.39 -43.03
N ARG A 899 11.68 18.37 -43.44
CA ARG A 899 10.23 18.17 -43.63
C ARG A 899 9.99 17.01 -44.62
N PRO A 900 9.00 16.13 -44.38
CA PRO A 900 7.88 16.25 -43.43
C PRO A 900 8.17 15.73 -42.00
N ALA A 901 9.42 15.43 -41.65
CA ALA A 901 9.74 14.96 -40.29
C ALA A 901 9.39 16.02 -39.22
N PRO A 902 9.04 15.59 -37.99
CA PRO A 902 8.59 16.46 -36.89
C PRO A 902 9.48 17.65 -36.56
N TYR A 903 10.81 17.49 -36.59
CA TYR A 903 11.76 18.45 -35.99
C TYR A 903 11.55 19.89 -36.46
N LYS A 904 11.62 20.15 -37.77
CA LYS A 904 11.46 21.52 -38.31
C LYS A 904 10.05 22.09 -38.09
N LEU A 905 9.03 21.25 -38.00
CA LEU A 905 7.66 21.68 -37.76
C LEU A 905 7.49 22.23 -36.33
N VAL A 906 8.14 21.64 -35.34
CA VAL A 906 8.05 22.15 -33.95
C VAL A 906 9.06 23.27 -33.66
N VAL A 907 10.24 23.24 -34.29
CA VAL A 907 11.30 24.24 -34.09
C VAL A 907 11.04 25.50 -34.92
N GLU A 908 11.03 25.39 -36.25
CA GLU A 908 10.88 26.54 -37.14
C GLU A 908 9.43 27.01 -37.14
N ASP A 909 8.47 26.09 -37.34
CA ASP A 909 7.07 26.51 -37.42
C ASP A 909 6.55 26.94 -36.04
N GLY A 910 6.95 26.26 -34.96
CA GLY A 910 6.62 26.65 -33.59
C GLY A 910 7.34 27.90 -33.05
N ARG A 911 8.36 28.41 -33.75
CA ARG A 911 9.26 29.49 -33.30
C ARG A 911 9.90 29.18 -31.94
N MET A 912 10.46 27.99 -31.83
CA MET A 912 11.10 27.48 -30.62
C MET A 912 12.60 27.29 -30.84
N LEU A 913 13.39 27.44 -29.79
CA LEU A 913 14.81 27.10 -29.78
C LEU A 913 14.99 25.68 -29.24
N ASP A 914 15.84 24.89 -29.88
CA ASP A 914 16.23 23.59 -29.34
C ASP A 914 17.19 23.76 -28.16
N ILE A 915 16.96 23.04 -27.06
CA ILE A 915 17.83 23.07 -25.90
C ILE A 915 19.27 22.64 -26.22
N SER A 916 19.50 21.75 -27.18
CA SER A 916 20.85 21.27 -27.51
C SER A 916 20.94 20.78 -28.96
N PRO A 917 20.94 21.68 -29.96
CA PRO A 917 20.93 21.30 -31.38
C PRO A 917 22.16 20.48 -31.82
N LYS A 918 23.26 20.53 -31.04
CA LYS A 918 24.48 19.73 -31.30
C LYS A 918 24.40 18.30 -30.75
N ASP A 919 23.43 17.96 -29.88
CA ASP A 919 23.23 16.59 -29.39
C ASP A 919 22.46 15.77 -30.43
N LEU A 920 23.20 15.09 -31.29
CA LEU A 920 22.70 14.28 -32.42
C LEU A 920 22.21 12.88 -32.02
N ASP A 921 22.40 12.47 -30.76
CA ASP A 921 22.04 11.13 -30.27
C ASP A 921 20.62 11.10 -29.65
N ARG A 922 19.86 12.20 -29.78
CA ARG A 922 18.45 12.28 -29.41
C ARG A 922 17.56 11.68 -30.51
N TRP A 923 16.50 11.00 -30.08
CA TRP A 923 15.52 10.35 -30.97
C TRP A 923 14.07 10.58 -30.53
N CYS A 924 13.72 10.15 -29.31
CA CYS A 924 12.35 10.21 -28.82
C CYS A 924 11.97 11.59 -28.26
N GLN A 925 12.68 12.01 -27.20
CA GLN A 925 12.28 13.14 -26.36
C GLN A 925 13.05 14.43 -26.71
N TYR A 926 12.35 15.56 -26.60
CA TYR A 926 12.86 16.89 -26.92
C TYR A 926 12.40 17.90 -25.88
N ILE A 927 13.33 18.79 -25.51
CA ILE A 927 13.03 20.02 -24.79
C ILE A 927 13.30 21.18 -25.75
N LEU A 928 12.28 21.98 -26.03
CA LEU A 928 12.41 23.23 -26.78
C LEU A 928 11.98 24.39 -25.88
N TYR A 929 12.51 25.58 -26.11
CA TYR A 929 12.21 26.73 -25.26
C TYR A 929 12.19 28.04 -26.05
N ARG A 930 11.56 29.08 -25.49
CA ARG A 930 11.69 30.46 -25.96
C ARG A 930 11.39 31.43 -24.82
N GLY A 931 11.90 32.66 -24.91
CA GLY A 931 11.63 33.70 -23.90
C GLY A 931 12.15 33.37 -22.50
N LEU A 932 13.08 32.42 -22.40
CA LEU A 932 13.72 31.94 -21.19
C LEU A 932 15.22 31.82 -21.45
N HIS A 933 16.05 32.00 -20.43
CA HIS A 933 17.50 31.89 -20.60
C HIS A 933 17.98 30.50 -20.18
N ARG A 934 18.43 29.68 -21.13
CA ARG A 934 18.97 28.35 -20.85
C ARG A 934 20.26 28.44 -20.04
N VAL A 935 20.35 27.67 -18.96
CA VAL A 935 21.58 27.54 -18.14
C VAL A 935 22.15 26.12 -18.13
N GLY A 936 21.33 25.10 -18.39
CA GLY A 936 21.82 23.73 -18.40
C GLY A 936 20.93 22.75 -19.17
N TYR A 937 21.57 21.70 -19.67
CA TYR A 937 20.92 20.53 -20.26
C TYR A 937 21.61 19.26 -19.76
N ALA A 938 20.81 18.29 -19.31
CA ALA A 938 21.29 16.97 -18.92
C ALA A 938 20.38 15.88 -19.48
N ARG A 939 21.00 14.78 -19.91
CA ARG A 939 20.33 13.58 -20.42
C ARG A 939 20.85 12.36 -19.66
N LEU A 940 19.94 11.46 -19.28
CA LEU A 940 20.30 10.20 -18.64
C LEU A 940 20.85 9.24 -19.71
N SER A 941 22.04 8.65 -19.50
CA SER A 941 22.53 7.60 -20.40
C SER A 941 21.78 6.29 -20.13
N ARG A 942 21.51 5.49 -21.18
CA ARG A 942 20.66 4.28 -21.21
C ARG A 942 21.08 3.09 -20.31
N GLY A 943 21.80 3.32 -19.21
CA GLY A 943 22.58 2.30 -18.49
C GLY A 943 22.13 1.91 -17.08
N SER A 944 20.92 2.25 -16.61
CA SER A 944 20.46 1.70 -15.32
C SER A 944 20.01 0.25 -15.47
N ASP A 945 20.42 -0.61 -14.53
CA ASP A 945 19.99 -2.00 -14.42
C ASP A 945 19.34 -2.24 -13.03
N PRO A 946 18.04 -2.57 -12.96
CA PRO A 946 17.07 -2.53 -14.06
C PRO A 946 16.84 -1.12 -14.60
N SER A 947 16.56 -1.03 -15.90
CA SER A 947 16.09 0.22 -16.48
C SER A 947 14.75 0.61 -15.86
N VAL A 948 14.53 1.89 -15.56
CA VAL A 948 13.22 2.38 -15.09
C VAL A 948 12.19 2.30 -16.21
N THR A 949 12.63 2.49 -17.44
CA THR A 949 11.86 2.52 -18.68
C THR A 949 12.84 2.34 -19.85
N ASP A 950 12.33 2.15 -21.05
CA ASP A 950 13.08 2.02 -22.31
C ASP A 950 13.63 3.37 -22.82
N SER A 951 13.14 4.48 -22.27
CA SER A 951 13.49 5.84 -22.69
C SER A 951 14.45 6.58 -21.74
N GLU A 952 15.16 7.56 -22.28
CA GLU A 952 16.07 8.43 -21.51
C GLU A 952 15.30 9.59 -20.87
N ALA A 953 15.58 9.91 -19.62
CA ALA A 953 15.10 11.16 -19.02
C ALA A 953 15.92 12.36 -19.54
N GLN A 954 15.24 13.49 -19.80
CA GLN A 954 15.90 14.75 -20.18
C GLN A 954 15.51 15.87 -19.23
N LEU A 955 16.47 16.75 -18.94
CA LEU A 955 16.33 17.88 -18.01
C LEU A 955 16.85 19.16 -18.65
N GLY A 956 16.06 20.23 -18.55
CA GLY A 956 16.43 21.58 -18.94
C GLY A 956 16.34 22.53 -17.75
N LYS A 957 17.35 23.38 -17.57
CA LYS A 957 17.39 24.39 -16.51
C LYS A 957 17.39 25.78 -17.13
N PHE A 958 16.48 26.65 -16.69
CA PHE A 958 16.21 27.95 -17.28
C PHE A 958 16.13 29.06 -16.23
N VAL A 959 16.64 30.25 -16.54
CA VAL A 959 16.39 31.46 -15.75
C VAL A 959 15.19 32.19 -16.33
N VAL A 960 14.24 32.53 -15.47
CA VAL A 960 12.97 33.16 -15.85
C VAL A 960 13.12 34.69 -15.84
N PRO A 961 12.69 35.40 -16.90
CA PRO A 961 12.79 36.87 -16.96
C PRO A 961 11.87 37.55 -15.93
N LEU A 962 12.16 38.81 -15.60
CA LEU A 962 11.40 39.59 -14.62
C LEU A 962 9.92 39.72 -15.01
N PRO A 963 9.00 39.79 -14.02
CA PRO A 963 7.58 40.01 -14.32
C PRO A 963 7.42 41.36 -15.03
N ARG A 964 6.52 41.44 -16.01
CA ARG A 964 6.08 42.73 -16.55
C ARG A 964 5.36 43.54 -15.45
N SER A 965 5.36 44.88 -15.54
CA SER A 965 4.78 45.80 -14.54
C SER A 965 3.33 45.47 -14.13
N THR A 966 2.60 44.77 -14.99
CA THR A 966 1.30 44.14 -14.71
C THR A 966 1.50 42.68 -14.27
N GLY A 967 2.00 42.45 -13.05
CA GLY A 967 2.16 41.09 -12.51
C GLY A 967 0.85 40.27 -12.47
N SER A 968 0.97 38.94 -12.38
CA SER A 968 -0.19 38.04 -12.31
C SER A 968 -1.12 38.38 -11.12
N SER A 969 -2.43 38.13 -11.24
CA SER A 969 -3.35 38.33 -10.10
C SER A 969 -3.02 37.41 -8.93
N TYR A 970 -2.43 36.25 -9.20
CA TYR A 970 -2.02 35.28 -8.19
C TYR A 970 -0.80 35.77 -7.38
N THR A 971 0.18 36.45 -8.00
CA THR A 971 1.32 37.03 -7.26
C THR A 971 0.84 38.03 -6.20
N ARG A 972 -0.13 38.89 -6.55
CA ARG A 972 -0.75 39.81 -5.58
C ARG A 972 -1.47 39.10 -4.45
N SER A 973 -2.13 37.97 -4.72
CA SER A 973 -2.79 37.16 -3.70
C SER A 973 -1.80 36.35 -2.83
N ALA A 974 -0.71 35.87 -3.41
CA ALA A 974 0.34 35.15 -2.70
C ALA A 974 1.19 36.08 -1.82
N GLU A 975 1.46 37.30 -2.28
CA GLU A 975 2.05 38.38 -1.48
C GLU A 975 1.13 38.78 -0.32
N ALA A 976 -0.18 38.92 -0.58
CA ALA A 976 -1.17 39.20 0.46
C ALA A 976 -1.30 38.05 1.47
N ALA A 977 -1.24 36.79 1.02
CA ALA A 977 -1.28 35.61 1.88
C ALA A 977 -0.01 35.44 2.72
N LYS A 978 1.18 35.70 2.14
CA LYS A 978 2.46 35.76 2.87
C LYS A 978 2.46 36.90 3.88
N ALA A 979 1.96 38.08 3.52
CA ALA A 979 1.80 39.21 4.43
C ALA A 979 0.83 38.89 5.58
N ALA A 980 -0.29 38.23 5.28
CA ALA A 980 -1.26 37.80 6.29
C ALA A 980 -0.67 36.73 7.24
N PHE A 981 0.13 35.80 6.72
CA PHE A 981 0.81 34.77 7.51
C PHE A 981 1.94 35.35 8.38
N ALA A 982 2.70 36.32 7.85
CA ALA A 982 3.70 37.07 8.61
C ALA A 982 3.07 37.90 9.73
N LEU A 983 1.94 38.58 9.47
CA LEU A 983 1.16 39.28 10.48
C LEU A 983 0.61 38.34 11.57
N GLN A 984 0.23 37.11 11.20
CA GLN A 984 -0.21 36.08 12.16
C GLN A 984 0.95 35.55 13.02
N GLN A 985 2.17 35.46 12.48
CA GLN A 985 3.37 35.12 13.24
C GLN A 985 3.83 36.26 14.15
N GLU A 986 3.78 37.51 13.69
CA GLU A 986 4.08 38.69 14.52
C GLU A 986 3.08 38.83 15.67
N GLN A 987 1.78 38.60 15.45
CA GLN A 987 0.77 38.60 16.52
C GLN A 987 0.92 37.43 17.50
N ARG A 988 1.46 36.27 17.05
CA ARG A 988 1.80 35.15 17.94
C ARG A 988 3.05 35.44 18.77
N ASN A 989 4.04 36.08 18.18
CA ASN A 989 5.30 36.41 18.84
C ASN A 989 5.17 37.65 19.75
N SER A 990 4.20 38.55 19.51
CA SER A 990 3.94 39.72 20.37
C SER A 990 3.23 39.39 21.69
N THR A 991 2.95 38.11 21.99
CA THR A 991 2.40 37.69 23.30
C THR A 991 3.46 37.06 24.21
N PHE A 992 4.71 36.96 23.75
CA PHE A 992 5.83 36.41 24.52
C PHE A 992 7.11 37.16 24.16
N THR A 993 7.32 38.31 24.81
CA THR A 993 8.59 38.88 25.31
C THR A 993 8.47 40.41 25.41
N GLU A 994 8.11 40.90 26.61
CA GLU A 994 8.61 42.18 27.10
C GLU A 994 10.01 41.94 27.69
N GLU A 995 10.87 42.96 27.60
CA GLU A 995 12.25 43.07 28.15
C GLU A 995 13.41 42.50 27.31
N ALA A 996 13.96 43.32 26.41
CA ALA A 996 15.40 43.68 26.35
C ALA A 996 15.66 44.74 25.26
N GLU A 997 16.76 45.49 25.45
CA GLU A 997 16.98 46.86 25.00
C GLU A 997 17.31 47.13 23.52
N LYS A 998 16.82 48.30 23.08
CA LYS A 998 17.45 49.36 22.26
C LYS A 998 18.60 49.00 21.31
N GLY A 999 18.35 49.21 20.02
CA GLY A 999 19.40 49.57 19.05
C GLY A 999 18.99 49.31 17.60
N GLU A 1000 18.98 50.39 16.81
CA GLU A 1000 18.98 50.43 15.33
C GLU A 1000 17.66 50.30 14.56
N GLU A 1001 17.27 51.44 13.98
CA GLU A 1001 16.40 51.55 12.80
C GLU A 1001 16.93 50.66 11.66
N LYS A 1002 16.08 49.79 11.12
CA LYS A 1002 16.27 49.25 9.76
C LYS A 1002 15.03 49.52 8.91
N ASN A 1003 15.33 50.17 7.80
CA ASN A 1003 14.49 50.51 6.66
C ASN A 1003 13.50 49.39 6.28
N LYS A 1004 12.28 49.82 5.97
CA LYS A 1004 11.40 49.13 5.01
C LYS A 1004 12.08 49.13 3.64
N GLU A 1005 12.94 48.15 3.38
CA GLU A 1005 13.29 47.78 2.02
C GLU A 1005 12.12 46.98 1.42
N VAL A 1006 11.38 47.65 0.55
CA VAL A 1006 10.72 47.00 -0.59
C VAL A 1006 11.77 46.08 -1.21
N LEU A 1007 11.47 44.78 -1.34
CA LEU A 1007 12.30 43.79 -2.01
C LEU A 1007 12.73 44.33 -3.39
N ARG A 1008 13.89 44.97 -3.44
CA ARG A 1008 14.65 45.16 -4.67
C ARG A 1008 15.23 43.80 -4.97
N ILE A 1009 14.61 43.16 -5.95
CA ILE A 1009 15.17 42.01 -6.65
C ILE A 1009 16.65 42.34 -6.93
N PRO A 1010 17.62 41.54 -6.45
CA PRO A 1010 18.97 41.74 -6.92
C PRO A 1010 18.93 41.48 -8.43
N PRO A 1011 19.56 42.33 -9.27
CA PRO A 1011 19.88 41.88 -10.61
C PRO A 1011 20.64 40.55 -10.46
N ILE A 1012 20.60 39.68 -11.49
CA ILE A 1012 21.66 38.67 -11.67
C ILE A 1012 22.94 39.38 -11.25
N PRO A 1013 23.75 38.88 -10.30
CA PRO A 1013 24.89 39.62 -9.85
C PRO A 1013 25.87 39.60 -11.01
N LEU A 1014 25.66 40.53 -11.93
CA LEU A 1014 26.46 40.74 -13.11
C LEU A 1014 27.83 41.12 -12.59
N GLU A 1015 27.90 41.87 -11.49
CA GLU A 1015 29.13 42.14 -10.76
C GLU A 1015 29.77 40.89 -10.14
N ASP A 1016 29.06 39.94 -9.53
CA ASP A 1016 29.72 38.72 -9.00
C ASP A 1016 30.12 37.75 -10.13
N TYR A 1017 29.32 37.63 -11.19
CA TYR A 1017 29.64 36.83 -12.37
C TYR A 1017 30.79 37.44 -13.18
N VAL A 1018 30.77 38.76 -13.40
CA VAL A 1018 31.81 39.52 -14.12
C VAL A 1018 33.06 39.68 -13.25
N SER A 1019 32.95 39.87 -11.94
CA SER A 1019 34.10 39.89 -11.03
C SER A 1019 34.74 38.52 -10.89
N HIS A 1020 33.97 37.43 -10.86
CA HIS A 1020 34.52 36.07 -10.90
C HIS A 1020 35.20 35.76 -12.25
N LEU A 1021 34.66 36.27 -13.36
CA LEU A 1021 35.32 36.25 -14.69
C LEU A 1021 36.61 37.08 -14.73
N HIS A 1022 36.67 38.23 -14.05
CA HIS A 1022 37.85 39.10 -14.01
C HIS A 1022 38.90 38.69 -12.96
N GLN A 1023 38.51 38.02 -11.87
CA GLN A 1023 39.40 37.53 -10.81
C GLN A 1023 39.97 36.14 -11.12
N SER A 1024 39.36 35.41 -12.05
CA SER A 1024 39.88 34.15 -12.53
C SER A 1024 41.08 34.40 -13.47
N PRO A 1025 42.30 33.98 -13.11
CA PRO A 1025 43.48 34.22 -13.94
C PRO A 1025 43.33 33.54 -15.31
N ALA A 1026 43.80 34.23 -16.36
CA ALA A 1026 43.98 33.62 -17.67
C ALA A 1026 44.94 32.42 -17.54
N PRO A 1027 44.68 31.29 -18.24
CA PRO A 1027 45.52 30.11 -18.12
C PRO A 1027 46.94 30.41 -18.61
N VAL A 1028 47.94 30.02 -17.82
CA VAL A 1028 49.37 30.23 -18.11
C VAL A 1028 49.92 29.15 -19.06
N ASP A 1029 49.14 28.12 -19.33
CA ASP A 1029 49.55 26.96 -20.13
C ASP A 1029 48.41 26.51 -21.05
N SER A 1030 48.59 26.67 -22.36
CA SER A 1030 47.57 26.42 -23.39
C SER A 1030 47.20 24.95 -23.52
N ASP A 1031 48.06 24.05 -23.05
CA ASP A 1031 47.96 22.61 -23.31
C ASP A 1031 47.56 21.80 -22.06
N ALA A 1032 47.55 22.44 -20.87
CA ALA A 1032 47.26 21.78 -19.59
C ALA A 1032 45.98 22.28 -18.89
N THR A 1033 45.31 23.31 -19.44
CA THR A 1033 44.10 23.87 -18.83
C THR A 1033 42.85 23.34 -19.49
N VAL A 1034 42.25 22.37 -18.80
CA VAL A 1034 40.90 21.89 -19.02
C VAL A 1034 39.95 23.09 -19.00
N TRP A 1035 39.45 23.48 -20.16
CA TRP A 1035 38.27 24.34 -20.29
C TRP A 1035 37.06 23.54 -19.78
N THR A 1036 36.82 23.56 -18.46
CA THR A 1036 35.48 23.30 -17.92
C THR A 1036 34.86 24.64 -17.56
N PRO A 1037 33.81 25.06 -18.28
CA PRO A 1037 33.15 26.34 -18.01
C PRO A 1037 32.48 26.40 -16.63
N GLU A 1038 32.30 25.23 -16.01
CA GLU A 1038 31.84 25.04 -14.64
C GLU A 1038 32.63 25.89 -13.64
N ARG A 1039 33.93 26.14 -13.85
CA ARG A 1039 34.74 26.97 -12.93
C ARG A 1039 34.21 28.40 -12.78
N TYR A 1040 33.48 28.90 -13.79
CA TYR A 1040 32.99 30.27 -13.88
C TYR A 1040 31.49 30.39 -13.59
N MET A 1041 30.77 29.28 -13.43
CA MET A 1041 29.33 29.28 -13.16
C MET A 1041 29.06 29.24 -11.65
N PRO A 1042 28.20 30.12 -11.09
CA PRO A 1042 27.76 30.03 -9.70
C PRO A 1042 27.26 28.62 -9.36
N PRO A 1043 27.59 28.07 -8.18
CA PRO A 1043 27.14 26.73 -7.78
C PRO A 1043 25.63 26.53 -7.89
N SER A 1044 24.82 27.57 -7.64
CA SER A 1044 23.36 27.51 -7.75
C SER A 1044 22.82 27.31 -9.17
N LEU A 1045 23.58 27.67 -10.20
CA LEU A 1045 23.18 27.48 -11.60
C LEU A 1045 23.56 26.09 -12.14
N ARG A 1046 24.40 25.34 -11.44
CA ARG A 1046 24.82 24.00 -11.86
C ARG A 1046 23.73 22.98 -11.57
N PHE A 1047 23.74 21.84 -12.26
CA PHE A 1047 23.08 20.62 -11.77
C PHE A 1047 23.74 20.13 -10.47
N PRO A 1048 23.07 19.27 -9.68
CA PRO A 1048 23.66 18.65 -8.50
C PRO A 1048 25.00 17.96 -8.81
N ALA A 1049 25.99 18.10 -7.92
CA ALA A 1049 27.37 17.64 -8.14
C ALA A 1049 27.46 16.15 -8.54
N GLN A 1050 26.58 15.32 -8.00
CA GLN A 1050 26.47 13.89 -8.28
C GLN A 1050 26.24 13.55 -9.77
N PHE A 1051 25.69 14.47 -10.58
CA PHE A 1051 25.48 14.27 -12.01
C PHE A 1051 26.81 14.22 -12.78
N TYR A 1052 27.83 14.94 -12.31
CA TYR A 1052 29.13 15.06 -12.97
C TYR A 1052 30.10 13.93 -12.56
N GLU A 1053 29.89 13.36 -11.37
CA GLU A 1053 30.70 12.24 -10.85
C GLU A 1053 30.30 10.88 -11.45
N GLY A 1054 29.26 10.86 -12.31
CA GLY A 1054 28.86 9.69 -13.07
C GLY A 1054 28.08 8.62 -12.29
N ASN A 1055 27.63 8.92 -11.07
CA ASN A 1055 26.94 7.94 -10.22
C ASN A 1055 25.88 8.58 -9.29
N ALA A 1056 24.97 9.39 -9.85
CA ALA A 1056 23.78 9.84 -9.11
C ALA A 1056 22.70 8.75 -9.14
N GLY A 1057 22.43 8.13 -7.99
CA GLY A 1057 21.42 7.07 -7.88
C GLY A 1057 21.73 5.78 -8.67
N GLY A 1058 22.95 5.58 -9.17
CA GLY A 1058 23.29 4.50 -10.11
C GLY A 1058 22.95 4.79 -11.58
N HIS A 1059 22.59 6.03 -11.89
CA HIS A 1059 22.40 6.49 -13.25
C HIS A 1059 23.64 7.28 -13.68
N ARG A 1060 24.08 7.01 -14.92
CA ARG A 1060 25.16 7.75 -15.56
C ARG A 1060 24.55 8.85 -16.40
N TYR A 1061 24.95 10.09 -16.16
CA TYR A 1061 24.43 11.26 -16.86
C TYR A 1061 25.39 11.76 -17.91
N ILE A 1062 24.82 12.30 -18.98
CA ILE A 1062 25.50 13.13 -19.96
C ILE A 1062 25.04 14.55 -19.67
N VAL A 1063 25.87 15.30 -18.95
CA VAL A 1063 25.63 16.71 -18.68
C VAL A 1063 26.31 17.52 -19.78
N LEU A 1064 25.52 18.14 -20.65
CA LEU A 1064 26.03 18.95 -21.76
C LEU A 1064 26.09 20.43 -21.36
N THR A 1065 26.65 20.69 -20.17
CA THR A 1065 27.06 22.01 -19.71
C THR A 1065 28.53 22.29 -20.03
N GLY A 1066 29.09 21.59 -21.02
CA GLY A 1066 30.47 21.72 -21.47
C GLY A 1066 31.25 20.45 -21.17
N GLU A 1067 31.58 19.69 -22.20
CA GLU A 1067 32.51 18.57 -22.06
C GLU A 1067 33.91 19.07 -21.72
N LYS A 1068 34.66 18.26 -20.97
CA LYS A 1068 36.07 18.49 -20.66
C LYS A 1068 36.88 18.58 -21.96
N GLY A 1069 37.21 19.80 -22.40
CA GLY A 1069 38.00 20.04 -23.63
C GLY A 1069 37.18 20.23 -24.92
N GLY A 1070 35.85 20.37 -24.85
CA GLY A 1070 35.02 20.79 -25.98
C GLY A 1070 35.06 22.31 -26.21
N GLU A 1071 34.55 22.78 -27.35
CA GLU A 1071 34.19 24.21 -27.50
C GLU A 1071 33.31 24.58 -26.30
N GLY A 1072 33.68 25.62 -25.55
CA GLY A 1072 32.90 26.07 -24.40
C GLY A 1072 31.43 26.17 -24.80
N PRO A 1073 30.46 25.67 -23.98
CA PRO A 1073 29.07 26.02 -24.15
C PRO A 1073 29.04 27.52 -24.32
N ASN A 1074 28.37 27.99 -25.36
CA ASN A 1074 28.08 29.39 -25.50
C ASN A 1074 27.16 29.76 -24.32
N TYR A 1075 27.74 30.10 -23.15
CA TYR A 1075 27.05 30.74 -22.02
C TYR A 1075 26.52 32.12 -22.41
N MET A 1076 27.09 32.65 -23.48
CA MET A 1076 26.53 33.73 -24.26
C MET A 1076 25.42 33.13 -25.14
N MET A 1077 24.20 33.66 -25.03
CA MET A 1077 23.10 33.38 -25.96
C MET A 1077 23.62 33.09 -27.37
N ASP A 1078 23.16 32.00 -27.97
CA ASP A 1078 23.45 31.67 -29.37
C ASP A 1078 23.17 32.90 -30.25
N PRO A 1079 23.92 33.17 -31.36
CA PRO A 1079 23.58 34.28 -32.26
C PRO A 1079 22.09 34.35 -32.62
N GLU A 1080 21.44 33.19 -32.80
CA GLU A 1080 20.00 33.12 -33.03
C GLU A 1080 19.19 33.54 -31.80
N GLU A 1081 19.59 33.10 -30.60
CA GLU A 1081 18.95 33.50 -29.32
C GLU A 1081 19.15 35.00 -29.00
N LYS A 1082 20.30 35.57 -29.36
CA LYS A 1082 20.59 37.02 -29.26
C LYS A 1082 19.70 37.83 -30.20
N GLU A 1083 19.62 37.42 -31.45
CA GLU A 1083 18.77 38.10 -32.44
C GLU A 1083 17.29 37.93 -32.08
N TRP A 1084 16.89 36.75 -31.61
CA TRP A 1084 15.55 36.47 -31.10
C TRP A 1084 15.17 37.41 -29.95
N ARG A 1085 16.07 37.57 -28.97
CA ARG A 1085 15.86 38.48 -27.84
C ARG A 1085 15.82 39.93 -28.27
N ARG A 1086 16.70 40.33 -29.19
CA ARG A 1086 16.71 41.68 -29.76
C ARG A 1086 15.40 42.00 -30.48
N LEU A 1087 14.88 41.08 -31.30
CA LEU A 1087 13.60 41.25 -31.99
C LEU A 1087 12.43 41.33 -30.99
N TRP A 1088 12.46 40.52 -29.94
CA TRP A 1088 11.47 40.57 -28.85
C TRP A 1088 11.51 41.90 -28.09
N GLU A 1089 12.71 42.38 -27.75
CA GLU A 1089 12.91 43.67 -27.07
C GLU A 1089 12.44 44.83 -27.96
N ILE A 1090 12.67 44.78 -29.27
CA ILE A 1090 12.16 45.78 -30.24
C ILE A 1090 10.63 45.77 -30.29
N ASP A 1091 10.00 44.60 -30.47
CA ASP A 1091 8.53 44.48 -30.57
C ASP A 1091 7.86 44.92 -29.25
N GLU A 1092 8.49 44.64 -28.11
CA GLU A 1092 8.01 45.12 -26.80
C GLU A 1092 8.20 46.62 -26.61
N LEU A 1093 9.31 47.20 -27.07
CA LEU A 1093 9.52 48.65 -27.06
C LEU A 1093 8.50 49.36 -27.96
N GLU A 1094 8.21 48.82 -29.13
CA GLU A 1094 7.17 49.32 -30.04
C GLU A 1094 5.78 49.22 -29.40
N ARG A 1095 5.48 48.11 -28.72
CA ARG A 1095 4.24 47.94 -27.96
C ARG A 1095 4.12 48.96 -26.82
N LEU A 1096 5.15 49.12 -26.00
CA LEU A 1096 5.18 50.08 -24.88
C LEU A 1096 5.08 51.53 -25.36
N ALA A 1097 5.69 51.85 -26.50
CA ALA A 1097 5.54 53.13 -27.17
C ALA A 1097 4.09 53.37 -27.62
N SER A 1098 3.41 52.33 -28.13
CA SER A 1098 2.02 52.42 -28.57
C SER A 1098 1.00 52.56 -27.41
N THR A 1099 1.30 52.04 -26.22
CA THR A 1099 0.43 52.12 -25.04
C THR A 1099 0.68 53.35 -24.16
N GLY A 1100 1.70 54.16 -24.47
CA GLY A 1100 2.09 55.31 -23.65
C GLY A 1100 2.76 54.93 -22.32
N GLU A 1101 3.09 53.66 -22.13
CA GLU A 1101 3.76 53.13 -20.94
C GLU A 1101 5.29 53.20 -21.02
N CYS A 1102 5.84 53.62 -22.17
CA CYS A 1102 7.27 53.83 -22.35
C CYS A 1102 7.73 55.10 -21.62
N GLY A 1103 8.19 54.95 -20.38
CA GLY A 1103 8.74 56.03 -19.56
C GLY A 1103 10.17 56.46 -19.92
N VAL A 1104 10.76 55.91 -20.98
CA VAL A 1104 12.12 56.23 -21.44
C VAL A 1104 12.07 56.44 -22.95
N GLN A 1105 12.53 57.62 -23.39
CA GLN A 1105 12.75 58.00 -24.79
C GLN A 1105 14.01 57.34 -25.36
#